data_AF-A0A9Q1D7W0-F1
#
_entry.id   AF-A0A9Q1D7W0-F1
#
_cell.length_a   1.000
_cell.length_b   1.000
_cell.length_c   1.000
_cell.angle_alpha   90.00
_cell.angle_beta   90.00
_cell.angle_gamma   90.00
#
_symmetry.space_group_name_H-M   'P 1'
#
loop_
_entity.id
_entity.type
_entity.pdbx_description
1 polymer ?
#
loop_
_entity_poly.entity_id
_entity_poly.type
_entity_poly.pdbx_seq_one_letter_code
_entity_poly.pdbx_strand_id
1 'polypeptide(L)'
;MSVNGEGHPDDQTYSSRVCFMENGLDKFENSPLKKDSYTQCPGSLEEDKVTVNGNYYCPVTNGELQHVHHARAGRKVEPVYSGEKGHTVLVHSGIERWASPLEAQGQGAAINQHFEFPKYGTTRTRIDDDDDDLVPLIKPHSSVGPCEPPGCKARENIQPGVALAPAEQMWSTSRERAVKLRVAKSGPGSEAPMTVYQMFQETVRNYGDLPALAAKKDGNWETLTYKEYFQQCRAAAKSFLKLGLERYHGVGILGFNSPEWFIADIGSILAGGLAVGIYVTNSPEACLFVANHCEANVLVVENHKQLVKILKVKDQLPHLKAIVQYKDELEQKLSNLYTWKEFIKLGEDVKEEALNDVIRSQVANECCSLIYTSGTTGHPKGVMLSHDNITWLANAAGTMRNLTWGEQIIVSYLPLSHVAAQVSDMWICMRFAGTTYFAEPDALKGSLVNTLREVRPTTFLGVPRVWEKMQEKMKAMGVRASMMRRKVANWAKAIGLRASYNAMNGSDAVPWGYMLANSLVFKKVRVALGLDRCTACYTGAAPITKDTLEFFMSFKIPLFELYGMSETTGPHTMSRHSAHRIMSCGKEVLGCSTKLDKTDEDGIGEICFWGRHVFMGYLNMSEQTEAALDREGWLHSGDLGKHDKDGFLFVTGRIKELIITAGGENIPPVPIEDLVKEELPIISNAMLVGDRRKFLSALLTLKCNVDDSGEPTDELAPETVEFCWQRGSTVVRISDLTAKRPPAISKAIQEGIERVNVRATSNAQKIQKWTILERDFSITGGELGPTMKLKRPIVHKMYKEDIERFYAE
;
A
#
# COMPACT_ATOMS: atom_id res chain seq x y z
N MET A 1 -20.42 39.17 -44.47
CA MET A 1 -21.46 38.36 -45.12
C MET A 1 -21.93 37.35 -44.06
N SER A 2 -23.04 37.57 -43.32
CA SER A 2 -24.47 37.61 -43.71
C SER A 2 -25.10 36.21 -43.77
N VAL A 3 -26.29 35.89 -43.23
CA VAL A 3 -27.34 36.60 -42.43
C VAL A 3 -28.29 35.52 -41.82
N ASN A 4 -29.05 35.64 -40.71
CA ASN A 4 -29.20 36.69 -39.66
C ASN A 4 -28.70 36.11 -38.29
N GLY A 5 -29.25 36.25 -37.06
CA GLY A 5 -30.46 36.86 -36.45
C GLY A 5 -31.59 35.85 -36.10
N GLU A 6 -32.41 36.00 -35.04
CA GLU A 6 -32.57 37.08 -34.02
C GLU A 6 -33.05 36.50 -32.66
N GLY A 7 -32.88 37.22 -31.53
CA GLY A 7 -33.45 36.80 -30.22
C GLY A 7 -32.74 37.28 -28.94
N HIS A 8 -32.93 38.55 -28.58
CA HIS A 8 -32.58 39.17 -27.28
C HIS A 8 -33.90 39.49 -26.51
N PRO A 9 -33.94 39.94 -25.23
CA PRO A 9 -32.86 40.28 -24.28
C PRO A 9 -33.11 39.81 -22.80
N ASP A 10 -32.41 40.47 -21.85
CA ASP A 10 -32.78 40.81 -20.45
C ASP A 10 -32.71 39.81 -19.26
N ASP A 11 -31.53 39.79 -18.64
CA ASP A 11 -31.17 40.42 -17.33
C ASP A 11 -31.83 40.07 -15.96
N GLN A 12 -30.94 39.72 -15.02
CA GLN A 12 -30.86 40.04 -13.57
C GLN A 12 -32.01 39.87 -12.54
N THR A 13 -31.72 39.03 -11.53
CA THR A 13 -31.99 39.19 -10.06
C THR A 13 -33.45 39.15 -9.55
N TYR A 14 -33.81 38.47 -8.45
CA TYR A 14 -33.36 38.71 -7.07
C TYR A 14 -33.68 37.55 -6.09
N SER A 15 -33.15 37.63 -4.87
CA SER A 15 -33.44 36.68 -3.77
C SER A 15 -34.88 36.74 -3.24
N SER A 16 -35.35 35.66 -2.62
CA SER A 16 -36.32 35.78 -1.51
C SER A 16 -36.18 34.66 -0.47
N ARG A 17 -36.27 35.05 0.81
CA ARG A 17 -36.62 34.16 1.93
C ARG A 17 -38.13 34.17 2.09
N VAL A 18 -38.76 33.04 2.40
CA VAL A 18 -40.10 33.02 3.02
C VAL A 18 -40.15 31.93 4.08
N CYS A 19 -40.66 32.29 5.27
CA CYS A 19 -41.09 31.34 6.30
C CYS A 19 -42.62 31.28 6.30
N PHE A 20 -43.21 30.17 6.75
CA PHE A 20 -44.61 30.14 7.19
C PHE A 20 -44.74 29.38 8.51
N MET A 21 -45.72 29.75 9.32
CA MET A 21 -45.91 29.30 10.70
C MET A 21 -47.20 28.49 10.89
N GLU A 22 -47.15 27.62 11.90
CA GLU A 22 -48.20 27.23 12.85
C GLU A 22 -49.69 27.25 12.46
N ASN A 23 -50.34 26.09 12.64
CA ASN A 23 -51.56 25.85 13.44
C ASN A 23 -51.88 24.34 13.36
N GLY A 24 -52.40 23.62 14.37
CA GLY A 24 -52.66 23.94 15.78
C GLY A 24 -53.70 22.95 16.38
N LEU A 25 -53.53 22.57 17.67
CA LEU A 25 -54.45 21.74 18.49
C LEU A 25 -54.52 20.22 18.14
N ASP A 26 -54.79 19.27 19.05
CA ASP A 26 -55.10 19.41 20.49
C ASP A 26 -54.58 18.27 21.42
N LYS A 27 -54.44 18.59 22.72
CA LYS A 27 -54.37 17.81 24.00
C LYS A 27 -54.18 16.27 23.97
N PHE A 28 -53.40 15.68 24.89
CA PHE A 28 -53.69 15.67 26.35
C PHE A 28 -52.49 15.76 27.30
N GLU A 29 -52.77 16.11 28.55
CA GLU A 29 -51.82 16.44 29.62
C GLU A 29 -51.56 15.29 30.60
N ASN A 30 -50.37 15.27 31.23
CA ASN A 30 -50.27 15.48 32.69
C ASN A 30 -48.84 15.81 33.17
N SER A 31 -48.73 16.36 34.39
CA SER A 31 -47.49 16.97 34.93
C SER A 31 -47.40 16.81 36.48
N PRO A 32 -46.62 17.59 37.26
CA PRO A 32 -45.16 17.47 37.41
C PRO A 32 -44.65 17.51 38.88
N LEU A 33 -43.34 17.26 39.08
CA LEU A 33 -42.53 17.84 40.19
C LEU A 33 -41.14 18.16 39.60
N LYS A 34 -40.55 19.38 39.69
CA LYS A 34 -40.11 20.18 40.85
C LYS A 34 -39.01 19.49 41.69
N LYS A 35 -37.87 20.13 42.04
CA LYS A 35 -37.31 21.44 41.63
C LYS A 35 -35.82 21.55 42.11
N ASP A 36 -35.19 22.67 41.77
CA ASP A 36 -34.07 23.36 42.46
C ASP A 36 -32.63 23.17 41.97
N SER A 37 -31.78 24.15 42.33
CA SER A 37 -30.59 24.57 41.60
C SER A 37 -29.61 25.38 42.47
N TYR A 38 -28.32 25.04 42.48
CA TYR A 38 -27.16 25.89 42.83
C TYR A 38 -25.88 25.18 42.31
N THR A 39 -24.68 25.72 42.14
CA THR A 39 -24.06 27.01 41.72
C THR A 39 -22.59 26.92 42.18
N GLN A 40 -21.64 26.98 41.24
CA GLN A 40 -20.18 27.26 41.40
C GLN A 40 -19.27 26.37 42.30
N CYS A 41 -18.22 25.82 41.65
CA CYS A 41 -16.76 25.89 41.93
C CYS A 41 -16.17 26.11 43.36
N PRO A 42 -14.86 25.84 43.58
CA PRO A 42 -13.99 24.76 43.07
C PRO A 42 -13.15 24.10 44.20
N GLY A 43 -12.29 23.11 43.91
CA GLY A 43 -11.28 22.66 44.89
C GLY A 43 -10.46 21.42 44.53
N SER A 44 -9.16 21.51 44.72
CA SER A 44 -8.18 20.41 44.66
C SER A 44 -8.09 19.63 45.97
N LEU A 45 -7.63 18.38 45.92
CA LEU A 45 -6.79 17.79 46.96
C LEU A 45 -5.92 16.66 46.37
N GLU A 46 -4.73 16.48 46.94
CA GLU A 46 -3.71 15.53 46.48
C GLU A 46 -3.68 14.25 47.33
N GLU A 47 -3.02 13.24 46.78
CA GLU A 47 -2.42 12.02 47.37
C GLU A 47 -2.99 11.38 48.65
N ASP A 48 -3.13 10.06 48.59
CA ASP A 48 -2.42 9.23 49.57
C ASP A 48 -1.97 7.88 48.94
N LYS A 49 -0.72 7.47 49.18
CA LYS A 49 -0.10 6.24 48.61
C LYS A 49 0.83 5.58 49.62
N VAL A 50 0.32 4.56 50.33
CA VAL A 50 1.13 3.75 51.24
C VAL A 50 2.10 2.86 50.46
N THR A 51 3.39 2.95 50.77
CA THR A 51 4.45 2.13 50.15
C THR A 51 5.21 1.34 51.22
N VAL A 52 5.36 0.02 51.04
CA VAL A 52 6.18 -0.84 51.92
C VAL A 52 7.04 -1.77 51.06
N ASN A 53 8.35 -1.77 51.31
CA ASN A 53 9.34 -2.65 50.68
C ASN A 53 9.30 -2.72 49.13
N GLY A 54 9.04 -1.59 48.47
CA GLY A 54 9.34 -1.39 47.04
C GLY A 54 8.40 -2.06 46.03
N ASN A 55 7.36 -2.77 46.47
CA ASN A 55 6.38 -3.41 45.60
C ASN A 55 5.01 -2.72 45.68
N TYR A 56 4.38 -2.51 44.51
CA TYR A 56 3.01 -2.01 44.41
C TYR A 56 2.01 -3.15 44.56
N TYR A 57 0.99 -2.96 45.39
CA TYR A 57 -0.12 -3.90 45.56
C TYR A 57 -1.44 -3.23 45.18
N CYS A 58 -2.28 -3.94 44.41
CA CYS A 58 -3.63 -3.50 44.07
C CYS A 58 -4.65 -4.19 45.00
N PRO A 59 -5.57 -3.47 45.66
CA PRO A 59 -6.61 -4.09 46.48
C PRO A 59 -7.67 -4.76 45.60
N VAL A 60 -7.79 -6.09 45.71
CA VAL A 60 -8.86 -6.88 45.09
C VAL A 60 -9.81 -7.37 46.17
N THR A 61 -11.12 -7.23 45.93
CA THR A 61 -12.18 -7.76 46.82
C THR A 61 -13.16 -8.64 46.03
N ASN A 62 -13.49 -9.78 46.66
CA ASN A 62 -14.49 -10.83 46.39
C ASN A 62 -15.74 -10.42 45.55
N GLY A 63 -16.44 -11.31 44.82
CA GLY A 63 -16.37 -12.78 44.65
C GLY A 63 -17.05 -13.20 43.31
N GLU A 64 -17.42 -14.45 43.00
CA GLU A 64 -17.66 -15.66 43.83
C GLU A 64 -17.12 -16.95 43.16
N LEU A 65 -17.50 -18.13 43.69
CA LEU A 65 -16.95 -19.46 43.35
C LEU A 65 -17.61 -20.16 42.15
N GLN A 66 -16.88 -21.07 41.50
CA GLN A 66 -17.27 -22.49 41.52
C GLN A 66 -16.08 -23.46 41.31
N HIS A 67 -16.31 -24.75 41.62
CA HIS A 67 -15.27 -25.74 41.96
C HIS A 67 -14.47 -26.30 40.78
N VAL A 68 -13.19 -26.62 41.04
CA VAL A 68 -12.37 -27.54 40.24
C VAL A 68 -12.14 -28.84 41.03
N HIS A 69 -12.31 -30.00 40.39
CA HIS A 69 -12.05 -31.30 41.00
C HIS A 69 -10.58 -31.75 40.82
N HIS A 70 -9.94 -32.20 41.90
CA HIS A 70 -8.61 -32.80 41.85
C HIS A 70 -8.63 -34.26 41.36
N ALA A 71 -7.62 -34.65 40.58
CA ALA A 71 -7.14 -36.02 40.44
C ALA A 71 -5.59 -36.04 40.45
N ARG A 72 -4.97 -37.16 40.85
CA ARG A 72 -3.53 -37.24 41.20
C ARG A 72 -2.65 -37.90 40.12
N ALA A 73 -1.36 -37.58 40.21
CA ALA A 73 -0.27 -38.02 39.34
C ALA A 73 0.03 -39.53 39.36
N GLY A 74 0.66 -39.98 38.26
CA GLY A 74 1.96 -40.65 38.36
C GLY A 74 2.09 -42.10 37.88
N ARG A 75 3.05 -42.33 36.97
CA ARG A 75 3.96 -43.50 36.94
C ARG A 75 5.10 -43.29 35.92
N LYS A 76 6.34 -43.62 36.31
CA LYS A 76 7.46 -43.92 35.39
C LYS A 76 7.59 -45.44 35.29
N VAL A 77 7.85 -45.98 34.10
CA VAL A 77 8.53 -47.27 33.89
C VAL A 77 9.34 -47.20 32.58
N GLU A 78 10.57 -47.70 32.63
CA GLU A 78 11.51 -47.97 31.53
C GLU A 78 12.22 -49.30 31.86
N PRO A 79 13.04 -49.91 30.97
CA PRO A 79 12.89 -50.12 29.53
C PRO A 79 13.11 -51.61 29.15
N VAL A 80 13.06 -51.97 27.85
CA VAL A 80 13.54 -53.28 27.34
C VAL A 80 14.32 -53.10 26.01
N TYR A 81 15.30 -53.97 25.74
CA TYR A 81 16.37 -53.82 24.75
C TYR A 81 16.35 -54.90 23.63
N SER A 82 16.69 -54.49 22.39
CA SER A 82 17.44 -55.23 21.34
C SER A 82 17.62 -54.24 20.15
N GLY A 83 18.72 -54.15 19.38
CA GLY A 83 19.69 -55.14 18.88
C GLY A 83 19.49 -55.26 17.34
N GLU A 84 20.45 -55.11 16.43
CA GLU A 84 21.91 -54.92 16.54
C GLU A 84 22.55 -54.07 15.41
N LYS A 85 23.78 -53.63 15.71
CA LYS A 85 24.95 -53.20 14.90
C LYS A 85 24.98 -53.42 13.37
N GLY A 86 25.68 -52.52 12.68
CA GLY A 86 26.28 -52.74 11.34
C GLY A 86 27.14 -51.57 10.84
N HIS A 87 28.48 -51.69 10.88
CA HIS A 87 29.44 -50.70 10.33
C HIS A 87 30.09 -51.19 9.02
N THR A 88 30.57 -50.24 8.19
CA THR A 88 31.65 -50.28 7.15
C THR A 88 31.25 -49.27 6.04
N VAL A 89 31.85 -48.07 5.88
CA VAL A 89 33.23 -47.68 5.51
C VAL A 89 33.53 -47.79 3.99
N LEU A 90 33.69 -46.61 3.36
CA LEU A 90 34.44 -46.22 2.14
C LEU A 90 34.53 -47.14 0.90
N VAL A 91 34.38 -46.53 -0.29
CA VAL A 91 35.35 -46.59 -1.41
C VAL A 91 35.13 -45.43 -2.39
N HIS A 92 36.14 -45.10 -3.20
CA HIS A 92 36.18 -43.98 -4.16
C HIS A 92 36.36 -44.49 -5.61
N SER A 93 35.45 -44.14 -6.53
CA SER A 93 35.63 -44.12 -8.00
C SER A 93 34.32 -43.66 -8.69
N GLY A 94 34.30 -43.13 -9.90
CA GLY A 94 35.39 -42.76 -10.81
C GLY A 94 34.91 -41.76 -11.88
N ILE A 95 35.85 -41.27 -12.72
CA ILE A 95 35.55 -40.35 -13.84
C ILE A 95 35.27 -41.17 -15.10
N GLU A 96 34.27 -40.77 -15.91
CA GLU A 96 34.36 -40.99 -17.35
C GLU A 96 33.63 -39.91 -18.16
N ARG A 97 34.16 -39.61 -19.36
CA ARG A 97 33.59 -38.73 -20.38
C ARG A 97 33.26 -39.58 -21.61
N TRP A 98 32.12 -39.33 -22.26
CA TRP A 98 31.92 -39.67 -23.68
C TRP A 98 31.25 -38.50 -24.41
N ALA A 99 31.39 -38.45 -25.74
CA ALA A 99 31.26 -37.23 -26.55
C ALA A 99 30.08 -37.23 -27.54
N SER A 100 29.88 -36.08 -28.21
CA SER A 100 28.86 -35.81 -29.25
C SER A 100 29.08 -36.58 -30.55
N PRO A 101 28.09 -36.60 -31.46
CA PRO A 101 28.10 -35.71 -32.66
C PRO A 101 26.92 -34.69 -32.65
N LEU A 102 27.05 -33.45 -33.17
CA LEU A 102 26.88 -32.98 -34.58
C LEU A 102 25.42 -33.11 -35.11
N GLU A 103 24.88 -32.19 -35.93
CA GLU A 103 25.54 -31.23 -36.86
C GLU A 103 24.69 -29.97 -37.19
N ALA A 104 25.37 -28.91 -37.70
CA ALA A 104 25.00 -27.73 -38.54
C ALA A 104 23.53 -27.21 -38.70
N GLN A 105 23.23 -25.96 -39.08
CA GLN A 105 23.97 -24.86 -39.77
C GLN A 105 23.76 -23.52 -38.98
N GLY A 106 24.59 -22.47 -38.99
CA GLY A 106 25.16 -21.68 -40.11
C GLY A 106 24.22 -20.48 -40.42
N GLN A 107 24.59 -19.20 -40.46
CA GLN A 107 25.85 -18.41 -40.46
C GLN A 107 25.62 -17.12 -39.62
N GLY A 108 26.57 -16.23 -39.28
CA GLY A 108 28.02 -16.21 -39.48
C GLY A 108 28.58 -14.78 -39.66
N ALA A 109 29.04 -14.13 -38.58
CA ALA A 109 29.84 -12.90 -38.61
C ALA A 109 30.68 -12.78 -37.32
N ALA A 110 31.94 -12.36 -37.43
CA ALA A 110 32.85 -12.19 -36.30
C ALA A 110 33.83 -11.03 -36.57
N ILE A 111 34.35 -10.41 -35.50
CA ILE A 111 35.71 -9.82 -35.44
C ILE A 111 36.08 -9.49 -33.98
N ASN A 112 37.35 -9.76 -33.69
CA ASN A 112 38.26 -9.38 -32.58
C ASN A 112 37.92 -8.14 -31.70
N GLN A 113 38.45 -7.96 -30.47
CA GLN A 113 39.17 -8.79 -29.48
C GLN A 113 39.32 -7.96 -28.17
N HIS A 114 39.87 -8.60 -27.12
CA HIS A 114 40.43 -8.01 -25.87
C HIS A 114 39.47 -7.60 -24.74
N PHE A 115 39.46 -8.43 -23.70
CA PHE A 115 39.40 -7.99 -22.30
C PHE A 115 40.41 -8.81 -21.49
N GLU A 116 41.25 -8.14 -20.70
CA GLU A 116 42.16 -8.78 -19.75
C GLU A 116 41.47 -8.99 -18.40
N PHE A 117 41.79 -10.09 -17.70
CA PHE A 117 41.33 -10.34 -16.34
C PHE A 117 42.52 -10.31 -15.36
N PRO A 118 42.56 -9.38 -14.39
CA PRO A 118 43.56 -9.43 -13.32
C PRO A 118 43.28 -10.60 -12.36
N LYS A 119 44.34 -11.24 -11.88
CA LYS A 119 44.27 -12.42 -11.01
C LYS A 119 44.08 -12.01 -9.54
N TYR A 120 43.11 -12.60 -8.85
CA TYR A 120 43.03 -12.50 -7.39
C TYR A 120 44.07 -13.43 -6.74
N GLY A 121 44.98 -12.84 -5.97
CA GLY A 121 45.93 -13.59 -5.13
C GLY A 121 45.31 -13.97 -3.79
N THR A 122 45.48 -15.22 -3.38
CA THR A 122 45.13 -15.67 -2.02
C THR A 122 46.22 -15.27 -1.04
N THR A 123 45.83 -14.77 0.13
CA THR A 123 46.72 -14.63 1.30
C THR A 123 46.11 -15.40 2.45
N ARG A 124 46.94 -16.16 3.17
CA ARG A 124 46.51 -17.09 4.21
C ARG A 124 47.34 -16.83 5.45
N THR A 125 46.72 -16.29 6.50
CA THR A 125 47.37 -16.03 7.77
C THR A 125 46.99 -17.12 8.77
N ARG A 126 47.94 -17.44 9.66
CA ARG A 126 47.89 -18.52 10.65
C ARG A 126 47.97 -17.87 12.03
N ILE A 127 47.19 -18.40 12.97
CA ILE A 127 47.34 -18.20 14.41
C ILE A 127 47.34 -19.61 14.98
N ASP A 128 48.27 -19.90 15.88
CA ASP A 128 48.42 -21.20 16.55
C ASP A 128 47.79 -21.11 17.95
N ASP A 129 47.40 -22.26 18.51
CA ASP A 129 46.68 -22.42 19.78
C ASP A 129 47.61 -22.35 21.02
N ASP A 130 47.03 -22.16 22.21
CA ASP A 130 47.49 -22.69 23.50
C ASP A 130 46.34 -22.66 24.53
N ASP A 131 46.38 -23.54 25.54
CA ASP A 131 45.19 -24.15 26.18
C ASP A 131 44.69 -23.59 27.54
N ASP A 132 43.46 -24.03 27.89
CA ASP A 132 42.86 -24.29 29.22
C ASP A 132 42.93 -23.28 30.40
N ASP A 133 41.77 -22.95 30.98
CA ASP A 133 41.34 -23.62 32.23
C ASP A 133 39.82 -23.47 32.55
N LEU A 134 39.35 -24.36 33.43
CA LEU A 134 38.00 -24.87 33.77
C LEU A 134 36.80 -23.94 34.14
N VAL A 135 35.65 -24.59 34.42
CA VAL A 135 34.24 -24.13 34.45
C VAL A 135 33.50 -24.79 35.67
N PRO A 136 32.30 -24.40 36.18
CA PRO A 136 31.43 -23.20 36.02
C PRO A 136 31.06 -22.47 37.35
N LEU A 137 30.27 -21.38 37.26
CA LEU A 137 29.18 -21.10 38.23
C LEU A 137 27.99 -20.40 37.55
N ILE A 138 26.75 -20.77 37.91
CA ILE A 138 25.52 -20.39 37.18
C ILE A 138 24.66 -19.40 37.98
N LYS A 139 24.23 -18.30 37.33
CA LYS A 139 22.99 -17.55 37.63
C LYS A 139 22.57 -16.68 36.40
N PRO A 140 21.32 -16.19 36.33
CA PRO A 140 20.63 -16.02 35.04
C PRO A 140 20.95 -14.73 34.27
N HIS A 141 20.76 -14.80 32.94
CA HIS A 141 20.93 -13.67 32.03
C HIS A 141 19.91 -12.55 32.25
N SER A 142 20.42 -11.34 32.53
CA SER A 142 19.76 -10.09 32.14
C SER A 142 19.94 -9.83 30.64
N SER A 143 19.06 -9.02 30.05
CA SER A 143 19.02 -8.71 28.61
C SER A 143 20.34 -8.13 28.08
N VAL A 144 20.92 -8.80 27.09
CA VAL A 144 22.07 -8.29 26.31
C VAL A 144 21.53 -7.51 25.10
N GLY A 145 21.94 -6.25 24.95
CA GLY A 145 21.65 -5.45 23.76
C GLY A 145 22.45 -5.92 22.53
N PRO A 146 22.02 -5.59 21.30
CA PRO A 146 22.73 -6.02 20.10
C PRO A 146 24.14 -5.39 20.03
N CYS A 147 25.17 -6.24 19.93
CA CYS A 147 26.53 -5.78 19.68
C CYS A 147 26.64 -5.16 18.27
N GLU A 148 27.27 -3.99 18.17
CA GLU A 148 27.58 -3.38 16.87
C GLU A 148 28.72 -4.15 16.16
N PRO A 149 28.67 -4.30 14.82
CA PRO A 149 29.76 -4.90 14.06
C PRO A 149 30.98 -3.95 14.01
N PRO A 150 32.21 -4.47 14.03
CA PRO A 150 33.43 -3.65 14.03
C PRO A 150 33.59 -2.91 12.70
N GLY A 151 33.31 -1.60 12.71
CA GLY A 151 33.37 -0.74 11.52
C GLY A 151 32.54 0.53 11.63
N CYS A 152 31.50 0.55 12.48
CA CYS A 152 30.76 1.77 12.79
C CYS A 152 31.68 2.78 13.51
N LYS A 153 31.95 3.93 12.87
CA LYS A 153 32.45 5.11 13.58
C LYS A 153 31.35 5.60 14.52
N ALA A 154 31.72 5.96 15.75
CA ALA A 154 30.79 6.58 16.69
C ALA A 154 30.16 7.83 16.04
N ARG A 155 28.84 7.99 16.23
CA ARG A 155 28.08 9.09 15.61
C ARG A 155 28.59 10.43 16.14
N GLU A 156 29.17 11.26 15.27
CA GLU A 156 29.40 12.67 15.59
C GLU A 156 28.06 13.36 15.85
N ASN A 157 28.06 14.34 16.77
CA ASN A 157 26.84 14.93 17.28
C ASN A 157 25.96 15.53 16.17
N ILE A 158 24.66 15.24 16.26
CA ILE A 158 23.64 15.80 15.37
C ILE A 158 23.66 17.34 15.51
N GLN A 159 23.36 18.03 14.40
CA GLN A 159 23.26 19.49 14.36
C GLN A 159 22.31 20.05 15.44
N PRO A 160 22.50 21.31 15.88
CA PRO A 160 21.63 21.94 16.87
C PRO A 160 20.15 21.84 16.48
N GLY A 161 19.29 21.67 17.49
CA GLY A 161 17.92 21.18 17.36
C GLY A 161 17.11 21.83 16.23
N VAL A 162 16.47 21.00 15.41
CA VAL A 162 15.70 21.43 14.24
C VAL A 162 14.59 22.39 14.67
N ALA A 163 14.60 23.58 14.07
CA ALA A 163 13.56 24.57 14.30
C ALA A 163 12.19 24.03 13.86
N LEU A 164 11.17 24.33 14.65
CA LEU A 164 9.77 24.15 14.30
C LEU A 164 9.13 25.54 14.25
N ALA A 165 8.21 25.75 13.31
CA ALA A 165 7.39 26.96 13.32
C ALA A 165 6.40 26.89 14.50
N PRO A 166 6.15 28.00 15.22
CA PRO A 166 5.18 28.03 16.31
C PRO A 166 3.80 27.59 15.85
N ALA A 167 3.25 26.55 16.48
CA ALA A 167 1.94 25.99 16.15
C ALA A 167 1.26 25.41 17.39
N GLU A 168 0.00 25.81 17.61
CA GLU A 168 -0.82 25.35 18.75
C GLU A 168 -1.78 24.22 18.36
N GLN A 169 -2.30 24.27 17.13
CA GLN A 169 -3.28 23.32 16.59
C GLN A 169 -2.58 22.10 15.94
N MET A 170 -3.13 20.90 16.12
CA MET A 170 -2.58 19.65 15.56
C MET A 170 -3.04 19.36 14.12
N TRP A 171 -3.74 20.32 13.51
CA TRP A 171 -4.18 20.29 12.11
C TRP A 171 -4.32 21.71 11.55
N SER A 172 -4.40 21.80 10.22
CA SER A 172 -4.58 23.01 9.42
C SER A 172 -5.27 22.64 8.10
N THR A 173 -6.00 23.58 7.51
CA THR A 173 -6.46 23.52 6.11
C THR A 173 -5.64 24.40 5.17
N SER A 174 -4.80 25.29 5.72
CA SER A 174 -3.89 26.14 4.97
C SER A 174 -2.52 25.50 4.88
N ARG A 175 -2.02 25.40 3.64
CA ARG A 175 -0.65 25.03 3.26
C ARG A 175 0.44 25.84 3.96
N GLU A 176 0.16 27.09 4.29
CA GLU A 176 1.14 28.05 4.83
C GLU A 176 1.31 27.92 6.35
N ARG A 177 0.38 27.25 7.03
CA ARG A 177 0.38 27.10 8.49
C ARG A 177 0.99 25.78 8.88
N ALA A 178 2.07 25.86 9.65
CA ALA A 178 2.63 24.72 10.34
C ALA A 178 1.67 24.15 11.40
N VAL A 179 1.86 22.87 11.77
CA VAL A 179 1.04 22.17 12.77
C VAL A 179 1.83 21.78 14.00
N LYS A 180 1.14 21.57 15.12
CA LYS A 180 1.71 20.97 16.33
C LYS A 180 1.89 19.47 16.12
N LEU A 181 3.14 19.02 16.11
CA LEU A 181 3.50 17.61 15.89
C LEU A 181 3.04 16.73 17.06
N ARG A 182 2.53 15.53 16.75
CA ARG A 182 2.07 14.51 17.71
C ARG A 182 3.23 13.72 18.33
N VAL A 183 4.26 14.42 18.83
CA VAL A 183 5.51 13.82 19.35
C VAL A 183 5.24 13.03 20.63
N ALA A 184 5.74 11.80 20.70
CA ALA A 184 5.60 10.95 21.88
C ALA A 184 6.57 11.37 23.01
N LYS A 185 6.28 10.95 24.25
CA LYS A 185 7.17 11.23 25.40
C LYS A 185 8.47 10.41 25.40
N SER A 186 8.51 9.30 24.65
CA SER A 186 9.64 8.36 24.63
C SER A 186 9.60 7.43 23.41
N GLY A 187 10.73 6.80 23.09
CA GLY A 187 10.85 5.82 22.01
C GLY A 187 10.88 6.46 20.61
N PRO A 188 10.69 5.69 19.52
CA PRO A 188 10.78 6.22 18.15
C PRO A 188 9.81 7.38 17.85
N GLY A 189 8.68 7.48 18.56
CA GLY A 189 7.80 8.65 18.46
C GLY A 189 8.38 9.96 19.00
N SER A 190 9.43 9.91 19.84
CA SER A 190 10.11 11.07 20.44
C SER A 190 11.44 11.45 19.77
N GLU A 191 11.76 10.90 18.61
CA GLU A 191 12.94 11.30 17.82
C GLU A 191 12.84 12.75 17.36
N ALA A 192 13.97 13.44 17.16
CA ALA A 192 13.96 14.82 16.66
C ALA A 192 13.28 14.92 15.27
N PRO A 193 12.33 15.86 15.05
CA PRO A 193 11.81 16.18 13.72
C PRO A 193 12.92 16.60 12.76
N MET A 194 12.74 16.33 11.46
CA MET A 194 13.69 16.75 10.42
C MET A 194 12.97 17.05 9.09
N THR A 195 13.52 17.99 8.32
CA THR A 195 13.05 18.28 6.96
C THR A 195 13.49 17.21 5.97
N VAL A 196 12.80 17.10 4.84
CA VAL A 196 13.17 16.18 3.75
C VAL A 196 14.59 16.47 3.23
N TYR A 197 15.01 17.74 3.20
CA TYR A 197 16.39 18.12 2.88
C TYR A 197 17.40 17.54 3.89
N GLN A 198 17.13 17.64 5.19
CA GLN A 198 18.03 17.11 6.24
C GLN A 198 18.15 15.59 6.13
N MET A 199 17.04 14.88 5.92
CA MET A 199 17.03 13.43 5.70
C MET A 199 17.88 13.03 4.48
N PHE A 200 17.70 13.71 3.34
CA PHE A 200 18.46 13.43 2.12
C PHE A 200 19.94 13.78 2.29
N GLN A 201 20.26 14.92 2.94
CA GLN A 201 21.64 15.33 3.20
C GLN A 201 22.37 14.39 4.17
N GLU A 202 21.68 13.78 5.14
CA GLU A 202 22.25 12.72 6.00
C GLU A 202 22.62 11.50 5.16
N THR A 203 21.72 11.03 4.28
CA THR A 203 21.99 9.89 3.40
C THR A 203 23.13 10.19 2.41
N VAL A 204 23.15 11.35 1.76
CA VAL A 204 24.20 11.73 0.79
C VAL A 204 25.58 11.85 1.47
N ARG A 205 25.64 12.28 2.72
CA ARG A 205 26.89 12.39 3.50
C ARG A 205 27.48 11.01 3.84
N ASN A 206 26.61 10.04 4.13
CA ASN A 206 27.02 8.72 4.65
C ASN A 206 27.11 7.65 3.54
N TYR A 207 26.34 7.82 2.46
CA TYR A 207 26.11 6.82 1.41
C TYR A 207 26.09 7.43 0.00
N GLY A 208 26.66 8.63 -0.19
CA GLY A 208 26.52 9.42 -1.41
C GLY A 208 26.91 8.71 -2.71
N ASP A 209 27.93 7.86 -2.68
CA ASP A 209 28.41 7.12 -3.86
C ASP A 209 27.69 5.76 -4.05
N LEU A 210 26.68 5.40 -3.24
CA LEU A 210 25.81 4.23 -3.47
C LEU A 210 24.76 4.53 -4.55
N PRO A 211 24.32 3.51 -5.33
CA PRO A 211 23.27 3.66 -6.33
C PRO A 211 21.90 3.95 -5.69
N ALA A 212 21.28 5.06 -6.10
CA ALA A 212 19.96 5.50 -5.63
C ALA A 212 18.84 5.12 -6.59
N LEU A 213 19.01 5.45 -7.88
CA LEU A 213 17.97 5.35 -8.90
C LEU A 213 18.52 4.63 -10.13
N ALA A 214 17.76 3.70 -10.69
CA ALA A 214 18.13 3.00 -11.91
C ALA A 214 16.94 2.89 -12.88
N ALA A 215 17.15 3.24 -14.15
CA ALA A 215 16.12 3.23 -15.19
C ALA A 215 16.67 2.62 -16.48
N LYS A 216 15.79 2.07 -17.32
CA LYS A 216 16.18 1.61 -18.65
C LYS A 216 16.19 2.74 -19.67
N LYS A 217 17.16 2.68 -20.57
CA LYS A 217 17.31 3.54 -21.73
C LYS A 217 18.04 2.75 -22.80
N ASP A 218 17.49 2.73 -24.01
CA ASP A 218 18.00 1.92 -25.14
C ASP A 218 18.27 0.45 -24.75
N GLY A 219 17.40 -0.10 -23.89
CA GLY A 219 17.47 -1.46 -23.34
C GLY A 219 18.44 -1.68 -22.17
N ASN A 220 19.32 -0.72 -21.87
CA ASN A 220 20.36 -0.82 -20.85
C ASN A 220 19.96 -0.08 -19.57
N TRP A 221 20.45 -0.54 -18.42
CA TRP A 221 20.22 0.12 -17.12
C TRP A 221 21.22 1.26 -16.90
N GLU A 222 20.76 2.52 -17.01
CA GLU A 222 21.49 3.68 -16.48
C GLU A 222 21.18 3.81 -14.98
N THR A 223 22.15 4.29 -14.19
CA THR A 223 22.04 4.38 -12.72
C THR A 223 22.63 5.70 -12.22
N LEU A 224 21.96 6.34 -11.26
CA LEU A 224 22.41 7.52 -10.55
C LEU A 224 22.78 7.16 -9.11
N THR A 225 23.92 7.66 -8.63
CA THR A 225 24.28 7.63 -7.20
C THR A 225 23.41 8.58 -6.37
N TYR A 226 23.39 8.41 -5.05
CA TYR A 226 22.71 9.32 -4.12
C TYR A 226 23.17 10.77 -4.28
N LYS A 227 24.46 10.97 -4.54
CA LYS A 227 25.12 12.26 -4.79
C LYS A 227 24.68 12.91 -6.10
N GLU A 228 24.61 12.15 -7.19
CA GLU A 228 24.12 12.65 -8.49
C GLU A 228 22.63 12.95 -8.46
N TYR A 229 21.83 12.08 -7.82
CA TYR A 229 20.39 12.31 -7.62
C TYR A 229 20.15 13.61 -6.81
N PHE A 230 20.90 13.83 -5.72
CA PHE A 230 20.85 15.07 -4.93
C PHE A 230 21.27 16.31 -5.72
N GLN A 231 22.31 16.20 -6.56
CA GLN A 231 22.74 17.29 -7.43
C GLN A 231 21.69 17.64 -8.49
N GLN A 232 21.05 16.65 -9.13
CA GLN A 232 19.98 16.87 -10.09
C GLN A 232 18.73 17.47 -9.42
N CYS A 233 18.39 17.03 -8.21
CA CYS A 233 17.34 17.65 -7.39
C CYS A 233 17.59 19.13 -7.13
N ARG A 234 18.83 19.51 -6.79
CA ARG A 234 19.20 20.92 -6.57
C ARG A 234 19.24 21.73 -7.87
N ALA A 235 19.58 21.11 -9.01
CA ALA A 235 19.46 21.75 -10.31
C ALA A 235 17.99 22.02 -10.67
N ALA A 236 17.11 21.03 -10.54
CA ALA A 236 15.66 21.19 -10.74
C ALA A 236 15.06 22.25 -9.80
N ALA A 237 15.44 22.27 -8.53
CA ALA A 237 15.02 23.28 -7.57
C ALA A 237 15.41 24.71 -8.02
N LYS A 238 16.65 24.90 -8.47
CA LYS A 238 17.09 26.18 -9.05
C LYS A 238 16.31 26.55 -10.30
N SER A 239 16.00 25.59 -11.17
CA SER A 239 15.17 25.83 -12.35
C SER A 239 13.72 26.20 -12.01
N PHE A 240 13.13 25.59 -10.98
CA PHE A 240 11.81 26.01 -10.48
C PHE A 240 11.83 27.44 -9.92
N LEU A 241 12.88 27.82 -9.17
CA LEU A 241 13.07 29.20 -8.71
C LEU A 241 13.25 30.18 -9.89
N LYS A 242 13.97 29.80 -10.95
CA LYS A 242 14.10 30.62 -12.19
C LYS A 242 12.76 30.78 -12.91
N LEU A 243 11.92 29.74 -12.93
CA LEU A 243 10.54 29.79 -13.43
C LEU A 243 9.57 30.55 -12.50
N GLY A 244 10.05 31.06 -11.37
CA GLY A 244 9.26 31.85 -10.44
C GLY A 244 8.31 31.03 -9.59
N LEU A 245 8.63 29.77 -9.27
CA LEU A 245 7.89 28.99 -8.27
C LEU A 245 7.88 29.74 -6.92
N GLU A 246 6.68 30.07 -6.45
CA GLU A 246 6.48 30.68 -5.14
C GLU A 246 6.33 29.63 -4.03
N ARG A 247 6.66 30.01 -2.79
CA ARG A 247 6.51 29.14 -1.61
C ARG A 247 5.06 28.66 -1.49
N TYR A 248 4.88 27.40 -1.08
CA TYR A 248 3.60 26.71 -0.93
C TYR A 248 2.71 26.58 -2.19
N HIS A 249 3.16 27.02 -3.37
CA HIS A 249 2.45 26.76 -4.62
C HIS A 249 2.82 25.37 -5.18
N GLY A 250 1.89 24.76 -5.92
CA GLY A 250 2.08 23.41 -6.44
C GLY A 250 3.09 23.30 -7.58
N VAL A 251 3.88 22.23 -7.59
CA VAL A 251 4.46 21.63 -8.79
C VAL A 251 3.70 20.34 -9.08
N GLY A 252 2.88 20.35 -10.13
CA GLY A 252 2.05 19.21 -10.52
C GLY A 252 2.80 18.25 -11.44
N ILE A 253 2.98 17.00 -11.02
CA ILE A 253 3.79 15.99 -11.71
C ILE A 253 2.87 14.92 -12.30
N LEU A 254 2.67 14.96 -13.62
CA LEU A 254 1.76 14.11 -14.40
C LEU A 254 2.55 13.16 -15.32
N GLY A 255 2.90 11.99 -14.80
CA GLY A 255 3.71 11.02 -15.55
C GLY A 255 3.86 9.67 -14.85
N PHE A 256 4.33 8.68 -15.60
CA PHE A 256 4.71 7.37 -15.06
C PHE A 256 6.03 7.46 -14.28
N ASN A 257 6.31 6.41 -13.49
CA ASN A 257 7.43 6.37 -12.55
C ASN A 257 8.78 6.47 -13.30
N SER A 258 9.59 7.48 -13.00
CA SER A 258 10.92 7.69 -13.59
C SER A 258 11.86 8.49 -12.65
N PRO A 259 13.16 8.57 -12.95
CA PRO A 259 14.09 9.43 -12.21
C PRO A 259 13.68 10.91 -12.24
N GLU A 260 13.19 11.42 -13.38
CA GLU A 260 12.74 12.80 -13.53
C GLU A 260 11.55 13.11 -12.61
N TRP A 261 10.65 12.14 -12.39
CA TRP A 261 9.57 12.25 -11.41
C TRP A 261 10.13 12.48 -9.99
N PHE A 262 11.08 11.62 -9.57
CA PHE A 262 11.77 11.71 -8.27
C PHE A 262 12.59 13.00 -8.10
N ILE A 263 13.12 13.54 -9.20
CA ILE A 263 13.90 14.78 -9.23
C ILE A 263 12.97 16.01 -9.19
N ALA A 264 11.80 15.95 -9.84
CA ALA A 264 10.81 17.02 -9.82
C ALA A 264 10.11 17.15 -8.45
N ASP A 265 9.80 16.02 -7.80
CA ASP A 265 9.16 15.98 -6.47
C ASP A 265 10.06 16.62 -5.41
N ILE A 266 11.27 16.09 -5.21
CA ILE A 266 12.25 16.72 -4.31
C ILE A 266 12.63 18.13 -4.78
N GLY A 267 12.80 18.36 -6.09
CA GLY A 267 13.15 19.67 -6.63
C GLY A 267 12.13 20.75 -6.24
N SER A 268 10.83 20.40 -6.24
CA SER A 268 9.75 21.27 -5.76
C SER A 268 9.91 21.60 -4.27
N ILE A 269 10.12 20.56 -3.44
CA ILE A 269 10.29 20.70 -1.99
C ILE A 269 11.52 21.56 -1.67
N LEU A 270 12.66 21.32 -2.31
CA LEU A 270 13.88 22.11 -2.10
C LEU A 270 13.70 23.58 -2.54
N ALA A 271 12.85 23.85 -3.53
CA ALA A 271 12.46 25.20 -3.94
C ALA A 271 11.33 25.81 -3.09
N GLY A 272 10.86 25.13 -2.03
CA GLY A 272 9.83 25.63 -1.11
C GLY A 272 8.40 25.53 -1.65
N GLY A 273 8.20 24.89 -2.80
CA GLY A 273 6.87 24.56 -3.33
C GLY A 273 6.30 23.29 -2.69
N LEU A 274 5.10 22.93 -3.13
CA LEU A 274 4.46 21.66 -2.78
C LEU A 274 4.62 20.66 -3.93
N ALA A 275 5.15 19.48 -3.65
CA ALA A 275 5.16 18.39 -4.61
C ALA A 275 3.75 17.78 -4.75
N VAL A 276 3.22 17.70 -5.97
CA VAL A 276 1.83 17.27 -6.23
C VAL A 276 1.76 16.22 -7.33
N GLY A 277 1.61 14.94 -6.97
CA GLY A 277 1.45 13.87 -7.95
C GLY A 277 0.06 13.86 -8.60
N ILE A 278 0.00 13.83 -9.93
CA ILE A 278 -1.24 13.75 -10.72
C ILE A 278 -1.28 12.43 -11.49
N TYR A 279 -2.36 11.66 -11.39
CA TYR A 279 -2.47 10.34 -12.02
C TYR A 279 -2.48 10.44 -13.54
N VAL A 280 -1.66 9.62 -14.22
CA VAL A 280 -1.64 9.46 -15.68
C VAL A 280 -2.97 9.02 -16.30
N THR A 281 -3.90 8.50 -15.50
CA THR A 281 -5.27 8.14 -15.88
C THR A 281 -6.28 9.28 -15.78
N ASN A 282 -5.94 10.43 -15.19
CA ASN A 282 -6.84 11.58 -15.10
C ASN A 282 -7.21 12.14 -16.49
N SER A 283 -8.45 12.59 -16.63
CA SER A 283 -8.91 13.41 -17.76
C SER A 283 -8.37 14.85 -17.67
N PRO A 284 -8.46 15.66 -18.75
CA PRO A 284 -8.07 17.08 -18.70
C PRO A 284 -8.75 17.85 -17.57
N GLU A 285 -10.01 17.58 -17.28
CA GLU A 285 -10.83 18.25 -16.28
C GLU A 285 -10.42 17.83 -14.86
N ALA A 286 -10.05 16.56 -14.67
CA ALA A 286 -9.47 16.08 -13.41
C ALA A 286 -8.05 16.61 -13.17
N CYS A 287 -7.26 16.83 -14.24
CA CYS A 287 -5.98 17.54 -14.15
C CYS A 287 -6.17 19.02 -13.81
N LEU A 288 -7.13 19.70 -14.47
CA LEU A 288 -7.51 21.10 -14.18
C LEU A 288 -7.91 21.27 -12.71
N PHE A 289 -8.78 20.41 -12.18
CA PHE A 289 -9.19 20.48 -10.77
C PHE A 289 -7.98 20.40 -9.84
N VAL A 290 -7.10 19.41 -10.01
CA VAL A 290 -5.92 19.22 -9.15
C VAL A 290 -4.96 20.40 -9.26
N ALA A 291 -4.63 20.82 -10.49
CA ALA A 291 -3.67 21.90 -10.75
C ALA A 291 -4.20 23.27 -10.28
N ASN A 292 -5.50 23.53 -10.41
CA ASN A 292 -6.09 24.76 -9.87
C ASN A 292 -6.18 24.73 -8.34
N HIS A 293 -6.57 23.60 -7.75
CA HIS A 293 -6.75 23.46 -6.30
C HIS A 293 -5.44 23.53 -5.49
N CYS A 294 -4.29 23.14 -6.08
CA CYS A 294 -2.97 23.42 -5.48
C CYS A 294 -2.33 24.73 -5.97
N GLU A 295 -3.02 25.53 -6.78
CA GLU A 295 -2.49 26.76 -7.43
C GLU A 295 -1.13 26.48 -8.10
N ALA A 296 -1.10 25.50 -9.01
CA ALA A 296 0.12 24.99 -9.61
C ALA A 296 0.87 26.08 -10.40
N ASN A 297 2.08 26.40 -9.94
CA ASN A 297 2.99 27.33 -10.61
C ASN A 297 3.69 26.67 -11.80
N VAL A 298 4.03 25.38 -11.67
CA VAL A 298 4.69 24.61 -12.74
C VAL A 298 4.02 23.24 -12.89
N LEU A 299 3.86 22.78 -14.13
CA LEU A 299 3.40 21.43 -14.44
C LEU A 299 4.50 20.64 -15.16
N VAL A 300 4.93 19.53 -14.55
CA VAL A 300 5.91 18.60 -15.09
C VAL A 300 5.14 17.41 -15.66
N VAL A 301 5.24 17.20 -16.98
CA VAL A 301 4.46 16.20 -17.72
C VAL A 301 5.39 15.21 -18.42
N GLU A 302 5.03 13.93 -18.47
CA GLU A 302 5.88 12.90 -19.07
C GLU A 302 6.18 13.18 -20.54
N ASN A 303 5.14 13.16 -21.38
CA ASN A 303 5.24 13.12 -22.84
C ASN A 303 4.08 13.89 -23.47
N HIS A 304 4.05 13.97 -24.81
CA HIS A 304 3.03 14.74 -25.53
C HIS A 304 1.59 14.33 -25.17
N LYS A 305 1.33 13.03 -24.93
CA LYS A 305 0.01 12.52 -24.51
C LYS A 305 -0.47 13.10 -23.17
N GLN A 306 0.44 13.37 -22.24
CA GLN A 306 0.10 14.05 -20.98
C GLN A 306 0.04 15.58 -21.18
N LEU A 307 0.96 16.15 -21.96
CA LEU A 307 0.98 17.57 -22.32
C LEU A 307 -0.36 18.03 -22.94
N VAL A 308 -0.92 17.28 -23.90
CA VAL A 308 -2.20 17.59 -24.55
C VAL A 308 -3.36 17.73 -23.56
N LYS A 309 -3.36 16.99 -22.45
CA LYS A 309 -4.39 17.15 -21.41
C LYS A 309 -4.30 18.53 -20.76
N ILE A 310 -3.08 18.97 -20.44
CA ILE A 310 -2.84 20.29 -19.84
C ILE A 310 -3.11 21.41 -20.85
N LEU A 311 -2.68 21.26 -22.11
CA LEU A 311 -2.90 22.27 -23.15
C LEU A 311 -4.39 22.57 -23.42
N LYS A 312 -5.29 21.59 -23.21
CA LYS A 312 -6.75 21.78 -23.31
C LYS A 312 -7.35 22.63 -22.19
N VAL A 313 -6.65 22.80 -21.07
CA VAL A 313 -7.16 23.47 -19.85
C VAL A 313 -6.24 24.57 -19.31
N LYS A 314 -5.08 24.80 -19.95
CA LYS A 314 -4.05 25.76 -19.50
C LYS A 314 -4.60 27.17 -19.26
N ASP A 315 -5.55 27.60 -20.09
CA ASP A 315 -6.11 28.95 -20.07
C ASP A 315 -7.11 29.16 -18.90
N GLN A 316 -7.38 28.09 -18.14
CA GLN A 316 -8.15 28.07 -16.90
C GLN A 316 -7.26 27.89 -15.65
N LEU A 317 -5.93 27.97 -15.79
CA LEU A 317 -4.96 27.83 -14.69
C LEU A 317 -4.21 29.16 -14.44
N PRO A 318 -4.80 30.13 -13.70
CA PRO A 318 -4.26 31.49 -13.60
C PRO A 318 -2.90 31.61 -12.89
N HIS A 319 -2.50 30.60 -12.10
CA HIS A 319 -1.20 30.55 -11.42
C HIS A 319 -0.09 29.88 -12.27
N LEU A 320 -0.42 29.30 -13.44
CA LEU A 320 0.50 28.47 -14.21
C LEU A 320 1.54 29.29 -14.98
N LYS A 321 2.77 29.30 -14.46
CA LYS A 321 3.91 30.02 -15.05
C LYS A 321 4.60 29.22 -16.15
N ALA A 322 4.70 27.89 -16.01
CA ALA A 322 5.41 27.04 -16.97
C ALA A 322 4.95 25.58 -17.03
N ILE A 323 5.22 24.93 -18.16
CA ILE A 323 5.06 23.48 -18.38
C ILE A 323 6.41 22.90 -18.81
N VAL A 324 6.77 21.73 -18.27
CA VAL A 324 8.01 21.01 -18.61
C VAL A 324 7.65 19.61 -19.09
N GLN A 325 7.94 19.27 -20.35
CA GLN A 325 7.85 17.89 -20.85
C GLN A 325 9.18 17.17 -20.60
N TYR A 326 9.17 16.04 -19.88
CA TYR A 326 10.41 15.39 -19.46
C TYR A 326 10.91 14.23 -20.33
N LYS A 327 10.06 13.70 -21.22
CA LYS A 327 10.35 12.64 -22.18
C LYS A 327 9.90 13.05 -23.57
N ASP A 328 10.54 12.48 -24.59
CA ASP A 328 10.30 12.73 -26.02
C ASP A 328 10.55 14.19 -26.45
N GLU A 329 10.59 14.47 -27.76
CA GLU A 329 10.71 15.86 -28.25
C GLU A 329 9.38 16.63 -28.15
N LEU A 330 9.46 17.96 -28.22
CA LEU A 330 8.28 18.82 -28.22
C LEU A 330 7.67 18.92 -29.62
N GLU A 331 6.54 18.25 -29.85
CA GLU A 331 5.74 18.37 -31.09
C GLU A 331 5.27 19.82 -31.37
N GLN A 332 5.23 20.67 -30.34
CA GLN A 332 4.96 22.11 -30.45
C GLN A 332 5.77 22.90 -29.43
N LYS A 333 6.25 24.10 -29.79
CA LYS A 333 6.85 25.05 -28.85
C LYS A 333 5.87 26.16 -28.46
N LEU A 334 5.92 26.54 -27.18
CA LEU A 334 5.25 27.72 -26.61
C LEU A 334 6.28 28.47 -25.76
N SER A 335 6.05 29.75 -25.46
CA SER A 335 6.98 30.59 -24.69
C SER A 335 7.23 30.09 -23.26
N ASN A 336 6.28 29.35 -22.68
CA ASN A 336 6.33 28.77 -21.34
C ASN A 336 6.38 27.23 -21.32
N LEU A 337 6.79 26.60 -22.43
CA LEU A 337 6.87 25.15 -22.57
C LEU A 337 8.32 24.72 -22.86
N TYR A 338 8.88 23.89 -22.00
CA TYR A 338 10.28 23.48 -22.02
C TYR A 338 10.44 21.96 -22.10
N THR A 339 11.49 21.47 -22.75
CA THR A 339 12.01 20.10 -22.52
C THR A 339 12.70 20.02 -21.15
N TRP A 340 12.92 18.80 -20.62
CA TRP A 340 13.75 18.60 -19.41
C TRP A 340 15.12 19.28 -19.51
N LYS A 341 15.77 19.18 -20.68
CA LYS A 341 17.10 19.73 -20.93
C LYS A 341 17.10 21.27 -20.93
N GLU A 342 16.07 21.90 -21.51
CA GLU A 342 15.88 23.34 -21.42
C GLU A 342 15.56 23.77 -19.98
N PHE A 343 14.67 23.04 -19.29
CA PHE A 343 14.31 23.27 -17.90
C PHE A 343 15.51 23.23 -16.96
N ILE A 344 16.30 22.14 -16.95
CA ILE A 344 17.50 22.04 -16.10
C ILE A 344 18.49 23.17 -16.38
N LYS A 345 18.60 23.63 -17.63
CA LYS A 345 19.47 24.75 -18.01
C LYS A 345 19.04 26.09 -17.38
N LEU A 346 17.74 26.33 -17.18
CA LEU A 346 17.24 27.57 -16.58
C LEU A 346 17.84 27.86 -15.19
N GLY A 347 18.15 26.82 -14.42
CA GLY A 347 18.74 26.91 -13.08
C GLY A 347 20.25 27.20 -13.05
N GLU A 348 20.95 27.24 -14.18
CA GLU A 348 22.41 27.50 -14.24
C GLU A 348 22.78 28.88 -13.69
N ASP A 349 21.99 29.91 -13.99
CA ASP A 349 22.21 31.30 -13.52
C ASP A 349 21.88 31.51 -12.03
N VAL A 350 21.15 30.58 -11.41
CA VAL A 350 20.65 30.78 -10.04
C VAL A 350 21.76 30.47 -9.05
N LYS A 351 22.10 31.46 -8.22
CA LYS A 351 23.14 31.32 -7.20
C LYS A 351 22.76 30.21 -6.22
N GLU A 352 23.70 29.32 -5.92
CA GLU A 352 23.52 28.21 -4.99
C GLU A 352 23.01 28.68 -3.62
N GLU A 353 23.42 29.87 -3.19
CA GLU A 353 23.01 30.45 -1.90
C GLU A 353 21.54 30.88 -1.87
N ALA A 354 20.95 31.29 -3.00
CA ALA A 354 19.53 31.61 -3.06
C ALA A 354 18.65 30.36 -2.85
N LEU A 355 19.12 29.19 -3.31
CA LEU A 355 18.50 27.91 -2.97
C LEU A 355 18.74 27.55 -1.50
N ASN A 356 19.93 27.84 -0.94
CA ASN A 356 20.23 27.59 0.47
C ASN A 356 19.34 28.44 1.40
N ASP A 357 19.07 29.70 1.07
CA ASP A 357 18.12 30.56 1.81
C ASP A 357 16.72 29.95 1.85
N VAL A 358 16.19 29.53 0.69
CA VAL A 358 14.88 28.88 0.59
C VAL A 358 14.84 27.58 1.42
N ILE A 359 15.86 26.74 1.33
CA ILE A 359 15.95 25.48 2.11
C ILE A 359 16.05 25.76 3.62
N ARG A 360 16.85 26.75 4.05
CA ARG A 360 16.97 27.15 5.46
C ARG A 360 15.69 27.78 6.03
N SER A 361 14.81 28.29 5.17
CA SER A 361 13.54 28.90 5.56
C SER A 361 12.41 27.90 5.78
N GLN A 362 12.62 26.60 5.52
CA GLN A 362 11.64 25.51 5.73
C GLN A 362 11.86 24.81 7.06
N VAL A 363 10.78 24.42 7.73
CA VAL A 363 10.83 23.70 9.03
C VAL A 363 9.95 22.46 9.05
N ALA A 364 10.31 21.48 9.90
CA ALA A 364 9.80 20.11 9.76
C ALA A 364 8.27 19.97 9.86
N ASN A 365 7.58 20.90 10.53
CA ASN A 365 6.14 20.88 10.73
C ASN A 365 5.31 21.70 9.71
N GLU A 366 5.93 22.17 8.62
CA GLU A 366 5.27 22.79 7.47
C GLU A 366 4.93 21.80 6.35
N CYS A 367 3.93 22.13 5.53
CA CYS A 367 3.48 21.32 4.39
C CYS A 367 4.52 21.33 3.25
N CYS A 368 4.83 20.16 2.71
CA CYS A 368 5.73 20.02 1.56
C CYS A 368 5.19 19.12 0.42
N SER A 369 4.15 18.31 0.66
CA SER A 369 3.57 17.43 -0.36
C SER A 369 2.04 17.39 -0.27
N LEU A 370 1.38 17.23 -1.42
CA LEU A 370 -0.07 17.05 -1.54
C LEU A 370 -0.41 15.72 -2.22
N ILE A 371 -1.06 14.82 -1.50
CA ILE A 371 -1.58 13.56 -2.05
C ILE A 371 -3.07 13.71 -2.37
N TYR A 372 -3.44 13.65 -3.65
CA TYR A 372 -4.85 13.76 -4.04
C TYR A 372 -5.58 12.41 -3.99
N THR A 373 -6.53 12.28 -3.06
CA THR A 373 -7.36 11.08 -2.88
C THR A 373 -8.69 11.22 -3.61
N SER A 374 -9.07 10.23 -4.41
CA SER A 374 -10.43 10.13 -4.98
C SER A 374 -11.44 9.73 -3.90
N GLY A 375 -12.07 10.73 -3.26
CA GLY A 375 -13.10 10.52 -2.25
C GLY A 375 -14.44 10.02 -2.81
N THR A 376 -15.32 9.55 -1.94
CA THR A 376 -16.70 9.14 -2.32
C THR A 376 -17.60 10.32 -2.70
N THR A 377 -17.14 11.56 -2.48
CA THR A 377 -17.88 12.83 -2.62
C THR A 377 -17.61 13.55 -3.95
N GLY A 378 -17.23 12.82 -4.99
CA GLY A 378 -17.01 13.35 -6.35
C GLY A 378 -15.64 13.98 -6.55
N HIS A 379 -15.37 15.11 -5.90
CA HIS A 379 -14.10 15.83 -6.06
C HIS A 379 -12.95 15.17 -5.25
N PRO A 380 -11.73 15.09 -5.82
CA PRO A 380 -10.55 14.68 -5.07
C PRO A 380 -10.24 15.62 -3.90
N LYS A 381 -9.81 15.06 -2.75
CA LYS A 381 -9.29 15.85 -1.62
C LYS A 381 -7.76 15.95 -1.70
N GLY A 382 -7.18 17.12 -1.46
CA GLY A 382 -5.72 17.28 -1.32
C GLY A 382 -5.28 17.05 0.13
N VAL A 383 -4.70 15.89 0.42
CA VAL A 383 -4.13 15.57 1.74
C VAL A 383 -2.81 16.32 1.92
N MET A 384 -2.72 17.19 2.92
CA MET A 384 -1.51 17.96 3.22
C MET A 384 -0.54 17.19 4.11
N LEU A 385 0.66 16.95 3.59
CA LEU A 385 1.72 16.23 4.30
C LEU A 385 2.87 17.19 4.64
N SER A 386 3.23 17.22 5.91
CA SER A 386 4.43 17.91 6.40
C SER A 386 5.70 17.11 6.14
N HIS A 387 6.86 17.78 6.21
CA HIS A 387 8.13 17.06 6.15
C HIS A 387 8.23 16.00 7.26
N ASP A 388 7.81 16.30 8.50
CA ASP A 388 7.86 15.37 9.63
C ASP A 388 6.97 14.14 9.40
N ASN A 389 5.77 14.32 8.82
CA ASN A 389 4.91 13.19 8.45
C ASN A 389 5.65 12.17 7.58
N ILE A 390 6.43 12.68 6.61
CA ILE A 390 7.18 11.88 5.63
C ILE A 390 8.47 11.30 6.23
N THR A 391 9.32 12.13 6.83
CA THR A 391 10.65 11.71 7.30
C THR A 391 10.56 10.79 8.51
N TRP A 392 9.64 11.06 9.44
CA TRP A 392 9.41 10.19 10.60
C TRP A 392 8.83 8.84 10.19
N LEU A 393 7.81 8.80 9.32
CA LEU A 393 7.23 7.53 8.90
C LEU A 393 8.24 6.68 8.11
N ALA A 394 9.06 7.30 7.26
CA ALA A 394 10.14 6.61 6.55
C ALA A 394 11.12 5.95 7.53
N ASN A 395 11.54 6.67 8.59
CA ASN A 395 12.41 6.12 9.64
C ASN A 395 11.71 5.00 10.41
N ALA A 396 10.54 5.26 11.00
CA ALA A 396 9.82 4.32 11.86
C ALA A 396 9.42 3.02 11.12
N ALA A 397 9.00 3.12 9.86
CA ALA A 397 8.68 1.97 9.02
C ALA A 397 9.93 1.12 8.69
N GLY A 398 11.06 1.75 8.29
CA GLY A 398 12.29 1.02 7.99
C GLY A 398 12.92 0.39 9.24
N THR A 399 12.88 1.08 10.38
CA THR A 399 13.33 0.55 11.67
C THR A 399 12.45 -0.61 12.15
N MET A 400 11.12 -0.53 12.03
CA MET A 400 10.23 -1.67 12.34
C MET A 400 10.50 -2.90 11.47
N ARG A 401 10.92 -2.68 10.23
CA ARG A 401 11.30 -3.72 9.26
C ARG A 401 12.73 -4.24 9.43
N ASN A 402 13.51 -3.70 10.37
CA ASN A 402 14.94 -3.98 10.57
C ASN A 402 15.76 -3.84 9.26
N LEU A 403 15.56 -2.76 8.49
CA LEU A 403 16.29 -2.56 7.23
C LEU A 403 17.76 -2.21 7.47
N THR A 404 18.67 -2.97 6.85
CA THR A 404 20.07 -2.54 6.67
C THR A 404 20.14 -1.38 5.68
N TRP A 405 20.96 -0.38 5.99
CA TRP A 405 21.28 0.70 5.06
C TRP A 405 22.08 0.18 3.85
N GLY A 406 21.78 0.68 2.66
CA GLY A 406 22.49 0.35 1.42
C GLY A 406 22.15 -1.00 0.79
N GLU A 407 21.43 -1.88 1.48
CA GLU A 407 21.12 -3.24 0.99
C GLU A 407 19.79 -3.35 0.24
N GLN A 408 18.90 -2.37 0.36
CA GLN A 408 17.54 -2.50 -0.19
C GLN A 408 17.52 -2.27 -1.69
N ILE A 409 16.88 -3.19 -2.43
CA ILE A 409 16.65 -3.08 -3.86
C ILE A 409 15.17 -3.35 -4.12
N ILE A 410 14.53 -2.46 -4.87
CA ILE A 410 13.10 -2.54 -5.20
C ILE A 410 12.83 -2.32 -6.69
N VAL A 411 11.59 -2.58 -7.11
CA VAL A 411 11.07 -2.21 -8.42
C VAL A 411 9.88 -1.25 -8.24
N SER A 412 10.01 -0.01 -8.72
CA SER A 412 8.94 0.99 -8.69
C SER A 412 8.08 0.91 -9.94
N TYR A 413 6.78 0.70 -9.73
CA TYR A 413 5.76 0.55 -10.78
C TYR A 413 4.33 0.93 -10.34
N LEU A 414 4.11 1.16 -9.04
CA LEU A 414 2.84 1.65 -8.50
C LEU A 414 2.81 3.19 -8.66
N PRO A 415 1.69 3.81 -9.06
CA PRO A 415 1.68 5.24 -9.41
C PRO A 415 2.19 6.15 -8.28
N LEU A 416 3.24 6.94 -8.53
CA LEU A 416 3.84 7.86 -7.55
C LEU A 416 2.90 9.00 -7.10
N SER A 417 1.76 9.18 -7.78
CA SER A 417 0.63 10.00 -7.32
C SER A 417 -0.08 9.42 -6.08
N HIS A 418 0.26 8.20 -5.65
CA HIS A 418 -0.32 7.52 -4.49
C HIS A 418 0.72 7.35 -3.38
N VAL A 419 0.36 7.71 -2.14
CA VAL A 419 1.29 7.79 -1.00
C VAL A 419 2.11 6.50 -0.79
N ALA A 420 1.49 5.33 -0.97
CA ALA A 420 2.15 4.04 -0.73
C ALA A 420 3.35 3.81 -1.66
N ALA A 421 3.31 4.34 -2.89
CA ALA A 421 4.42 4.29 -3.83
C ALA A 421 5.54 5.26 -3.40
N GLN A 422 5.21 6.49 -3.02
CA GLN A 422 6.22 7.44 -2.53
C GLN A 422 6.94 6.93 -1.27
N VAL A 423 6.19 6.42 -0.29
CA VAL A 423 6.75 5.89 0.97
C VAL A 423 7.64 4.68 0.72
N SER A 424 7.13 3.70 -0.04
CA SER A 424 7.88 2.49 -0.39
C SER A 424 9.12 2.84 -1.21
N ASP A 425 8.94 3.62 -2.28
CA ASP A 425 9.88 3.64 -3.38
C ASP A 425 10.85 4.83 -3.34
N MET A 426 10.49 5.90 -2.62
CA MET A 426 11.27 7.13 -2.52
C MET A 426 11.68 7.41 -1.08
N TRP A 427 10.76 7.48 -0.12
CA TRP A 427 11.06 7.93 1.24
C TRP A 427 11.80 6.88 2.09
N ILE A 428 11.35 5.62 2.11
CA ILE A 428 12.08 4.54 2.82
C ILE A 428 13.43 4.26 2.13
N CYS A 429 13.48 4.23 0.79
CA CYS A 429 14.74 4.12 0.05
C CYS A 429 15.71 5.25 0.43
N MET A 430 15.28 6.51 0.36
CA MET A 430 16.10 7.66 0.71
C MET A 430 16.59 7.61 2.17
N ARG A 431 15.76 7.19 3.12
CA ARG A 431 16.16 7.10 4.54
C ARG A 431 17.18 5.97 4.81
N PHE A 432 17.10 4.87 4.06
CA PHE A 432 17.92 3.67 4.24
C PHE A 432 18.91 3.41 3.09
N ALA A 433 19.23 4.43 2.29
CA ALA A 433 20.14 4.36 1.13
C ALA A 433 19.83 3.22 0.13
N GLY A 434 18.56 2.87 -0.06
CA GLY A 434 18.12 1.81 -0.97
C GLY A 434 18.17 2.22 -2.45
N THR A 435 18.25 1.24 -3.35
CA THR A 435 18.24 1.44 -4.80
C THR A 435 16.88 1.14 -5.41
N THR A 436 16.31 2.14 -6.08
CA THR A 436 15.01 2.05 -6.76
C THR A 436 15.17 1.84 -8.26
N TYR A 437 14.76 0.67 -8.76
CA TYR A 437 14.72 0.39 -10.20
C TYR A 437 13.34 0.73 -10.75
N PHE A 438 13.26 1.54 -11.80
CA PHE A 438 12.00 1.87 -12.47
C PHE A 438 11.58 0.76 -13.43
N ALA A 439 10.31 0.38 -13.41
CA ALA A 439 9.73 -0.56 -14.35
C ALA A 439 9.23 0.14 -15.63
N GLU A 440 9.18 -0.60 -16.74
CA GLU A 440 8.64 -0.09 -18.01
C GLU A 440 7.14 0.28 -17.89
N PRO A 441 6.63 1.24 -18.68
CA PRO A 441 5.22 1.65 -18.63
C PRO A 441 4.19 0.54 -18.93
N ASP A 442 4.60 -0.62 -19.46
CA ASP A 442 3.75 -1.78 -19.70
C ASP A 442 3.78 -2.82 -18.54
N ALA A 443 4.44 -2.50 -17.42
CA ALA A 443 4.59 -3.38 -16.24
C ALA A 443 3.28 -4.05 -15.82
N LEU A 444 2.21 -3.26 -15.65
CA LEU A 444 0.88 -3.73 -15.24
C LEU A 444 0.16 -4.53 -16.35
N LYS A 445 0.47 -4.26 -17.62
CA LYS A 445 -0.07 -5.02 -18.76
C LYS A 445 0.48 -6.44 -18.73
N GLY A 446 1.82 -6.58 -18.65
CA GLY A 446 2.43 -7.89 -18.43
C GLY A 446 3.93 -7.97 -18.12
N SER A 447 4.72 -6.92 -18.37
CA SER A 447 6.20 -7.01 -18.32
C SER A 447 6.81 -7.02 -16.92
N LEU A 448 6.07 -6.68 -15.85
CA LEU A 448 6.61 -6.54 -14.49
C LEU A 448 7.45 -7.75 -14.02
N VAL A 449 7.05 -8.97 -14.37
CA VAL A 449 7.78 -10.20 -14.00
C VAL A 449 9.14 -10.30 -14.71
N ASN A 450 9.33 -9.65 -15.87
CA ASN A 450 10.62 -9.55 -16.54
C ASN A 450 11.54 -8.60 -15.77
N THR A 451 11.06 -7.39 -15.42
CA THR A 451 11.80 -6.44 -14.56
C THR A 451 12.19 -7.08 -13.22
N LEU A 452 11.28 -7.80 -12.57
CA LEU A 452 11.57 -8.52 -11.33
C LEU A 452 12.66 -9.59 -11.50
N ARG A 453 12.70 -10.31 -12.63
CA ARG A 453 13.75 -11.31 -12.93
C ARG A 453 15.11 -10.71 -13.20
N GLU A 454 15.17 -9.51 -13.77
CA GLU A 454 16.42 -8.77 -13.97
C GLU A 454 16.94 -8.18 -12.66
N VAL A 455 16.11 -7.39 -11.97
CA VAL A 455 16.47 -6.62 -10.78
C VAL A 455 16.66 -7.52 -9.54
N ARG A 456 15.83 -8.57 -9.42
CA ARG A 456 15.77 -9.49 -8.27
C ARG A 456 15.76 -8.73 -6.93
N PRO A 457 14.68 -7.99 -6.63
CA PRO A 457 14.61 -7.08 -5.48
C PRO A 457 14.68 -7.81 -4.12
N THR A 458 15.10 -7.09 -3.08
CA THR A 458 15.12 -7.56 -1.69
C THR A 458 13.77 -7.41 -1.00
N THR A 459 12.92 -6.50 -1.49
CA THR A 459 11.55 -6.29 -1.02
C THR A 459 10.66 -5.84 -2.17
N PHE A 460 9.39 -6.27 -2.16
CA PHE A 460 8.45 -5.98 -3.24
C PHE A 460 7.04 -5.71 -2.67
N LEU A 461 6.48 -4.56 -3.01
CA LEU A 461 5.11 -4.16 -2.67
C LEU A 461 4.19 -4.38 -3.87
N GLY A 462 3.05 -5.04 -3.66
CA GLY A 462 2.01 -5.16 -4.68
C GLY A 462 0.62 -5.14 -4.09
N VAL A 463 -0.29 -4.41 -4.72
CA VAL A 463 -1.73 -4.44 -4.38
C VAL A 463 -2.31 -5.84 -4.64
N PRO A 464 -3.42 -6.25 -3.98
CA PRO A 464 -3.97 -7.61 -4.08
C PRO A 464 -4.13 -8.11 -5.51
N ARG A 465 -4.61 -7.27 -6.44
CA ARG A 465 -4.79 -7.61 -7.86
C ARG A 465 -3.49 -8.01 -8.59
N VAL A 466 -2.33 -7.55 -8.13
CA VAL A 466 -1.03 -7.97 -8.68
C VAL A 466 -0.69 -9.39 -8.20
N TRP A 467 -0.92 -9.69 -6.93
CA TRP A 467 -0.74 -11.03 -6.37
C TRP A 467 -1.72 -12.03 -6.98
N GLU A 468 -2.99 -11.67 -7.15
CA GLU A 468 -3.99 -12.44 -7.91
C GLU A 468 -3.51 -12.74 -9.34
N LYS A 469 -3.13 -11.71 -10.11
CA LYS A 469 -2.67 -11.87 -11.51
C LYS A 469 -1.40 -12.73 -11.62
N MET A 470 -0.53 -12.73 -10.59
CA MET A 470 0.59 -13.67 -10.49
C MET A 470 0.11 -15.10 -10.15
N GLN A 471 -0.80 -15.23 -9.18
CA GLN A 471 -1.39 -16.50 -8.74
C GLN A 471 -2.14 -17.21 -9.89
N GLU A 472 -2.93 -16.49 -10.67
CA GLU A 472 -3.65 -16.97 -11.86
C GLU A 472 -2.67 -17.51 -12.91
N LYS A 473 -1.66 -16.71 -13.30
CA LYS A 473 -0.61 -17.15 -14.23
C LYS A 473 0.12 -18.40 -13.73
N MET A 474 0.40 -18.49 -12.42
CA MET A 474 1.01 -19.67 -11.81
C MET A 474 0.07 -20.89 -11.78
N LYS A 475 -1.23 -20.70 -11.48
CA LYS A 475 -2.27 -21.75 -11.55
C LYS A 475 -2.35 -22.29 -12.99
N ALA A 476 -2.43 -21.43 -14.00
CA ALA A 476 -2.48 -21.80 -15.43
C ALA A 476 -1.22 -22.54 -15.92
N MET A 477 -0.02 -22.07 -15.54
CA MET A 477 1.24 -22.80 -15.82
C MET A 477 1.27 -24.18 -15.15
N GLY A 478 0.69 -24.31 -13.95
CA GLY A 478 0.57 -25.58 -13.23
C GLY A 478 -0.38 -26.59 -13.89
N VAL A 479 -1.44 -26.14 -14.55
CA VAL A 479 -2.37 -27.00 -15.31
C VAL A 479 -1.65 -27.63 -16.52
N ARG A 480 -0.82 -26.84 -17.23
CA ARG A 480 -0.02 -27.28 -18.39
C ARG A 480 1.17 -28.20 -18.02
N ALA A 481 1.43 -28.45 -16.75
CA ALA A 481 2.52 -29.30 -16.31
C ALA A 481 2.14 -30.80 -16.35
N SER A 482 3.13 -31.67 -16.65
CA SER A 482 2.91 -33.13 -16.67
C SER A 482 2.42 -33.66 -15.32
N MET A 483 1.64 -34.75 -15.33
CA MET A 483 0.97 -35.27 -14.13
C MET A 483 1.92 -35.53 -12.95
N MET A 484 3.15 -36.00 -13.22
CA MET A 484 4.19 -36.16 -12.20
C MET A 484 4.65 -34.83 -11.59
N ARG A 485 4.91 -33.80 -12.41
CA ARG A 485 5.25 -32.45 -11.94
C ARG A 485 4.11 -31.86 -11.11
N ARG A 486 2.85 -32.09 -11.50
CA ARG A 486 1.65 -31.65 -10.77
C ARG A 486 1.51 -32.33 -9.41
N LYS A 487 1.76 -33.64 -9.31
CA LYS A 487 1.79 -34.37 -8.02
C LYS A 487 2.89 -33.81 -7.08
N VAL A 488 4.11 -33.61 -7.59
CA VAL A 488 5.23 -33.04 -6.81
C VAL A 488 4.92 -31.60 -6.35
N ALA A 489 4.32 -30.77 -7.21
CA ALA A 489 3.93 -29.41 -6.86
C ALA A 489 2.88 -29.38 -5.73
N ASN A 490 1.85 -30.22 -5.81
CA ASN A 490 0.80 -30.26 -4.78
C ASN A 490 1.33 -30.77 -3.43
N TRP A 491 2.20 -31.78 -3.44
CA TRP A 491 2.91 -32.25 -2.24
C TRP A 491 3.77 -31.14 -1.62
N ALA A 492 4.55 -30.42 -2.44
CA ALA A 492 5.39 -29.32 -1.99
C ALA A 492 4.56 -28.18 -1.38
N LYS A 493 3.43 -27.80 -2.00
CA LYS A 493 2.51 -26.80 -1.45
C LYS A 493 2.00 -27.15 -0.06
N ALA A 494 1.53 -28.39 0.15
CA ALA A 494 1.02 -28.83 1.45
C ALA A 494 2.10 -28.73 2.55
N ILE A 495 3.35 -29.08 2.23
CA ILE A 495 4.50 -28.93 3.12
C ILE A 495 4.84 -27.45 3.37
N GLY A 496 4.84 -26.61 2.33
CA GLY A 496 5.16 -25.18 2.44
C GLY A 496 4.12 -24.40 3.26
N LEU A 497 2.84 -24.73 3.08
CA LEU A 497 1.74 -24.12 3.82
C LEU A 497 1.79 -24.51 5.30
N ARG A 498 1.98 -25.81 5.60
CA ARG A 498 2.15 -26.27 6.99
C ARG A 498 3.39 -25.67 7.67
N ALA A 499 4.52 -25.55 6.96
CA ALA A 499 5.71 -24.88 7.49
C ALA A 499 5.45 -23.39 7.80
N SER A 500 4.72 -22.70 6.93
CA SER A 500 4.39 -21.29 7.12
C SER A 500 3.41 -21.09 8.29
N TYR A 501 2.41 -21.96 8.44
CA TYR A 501 1.52 -21.96 9.60
C TYR A 501 2.25 -22.28 10.91
N ASN A 502 3.25 -23.18 10.90
CA ASN A 502 4.07 -23.43 12.09
C ASN A 502 4.86 -22.16 12.47
N ALA A 503 5.55 -21.53 11.52
CA ALA A 503 6.34 -20.32 11.76
C ALA A 503 5.47 -19.13 12.24
N MET A 504 4.30 -18.92 11.64
CA MET A 504 3.34 -17.88 12.03
C MET A 504 2.83 -18.08 13.47
N ASN A 505 2.77 -19.33 13.95
CA ASN A 505 2.43 -19.69 15.33
C ASN A 505 3.66 -19.79 16.27
N GLY A 506 4.82 -19.25 15.87
CA GLY A 506 6.03 -19.22 16.70
C GLY A 506 6.80 -20.55 16.79
N SER A 507 6.64 -21.44 15.81
CA SER A 507 7.30 -22.75 15.76
C SER A 507 8.16 -22.93 14.52
N ASP A 508 9.48 -23.01 14.69
CA ASP A 508 10.46 -23.26 13.60
C ASP A 508 10.40 -24.70 13.05
N ALA A 509 9.51 -25.56 13.56
CA ALA A 509 9.39 -26.95 13.14
C ALA A 509 8.93 -27.06 11.67
N VAL A 510 9.86 -27.39 10.76
CA VAL A 510 9.54 -27.65 9.36
C VAL A 510 9.07 -29.10 9.13
N PRO A 511 8.05 -29.37 8.31
CA PRO A 511 7.62 -30.73 8.01
C PRO A 511 8.70 -31.56 7.30
N TRP A 512 8.70 -32.88 7.51
CA TRP A 512 9.57 -33.79 6.77
C TRP A 512 9.41 -33.61 5.25
N GLY A 513 10.54 -33.53 4.55
CA GLY A 513 10.58 -33.22 3.12
C GLY A 513 10.64 -31.72 2.77
N TYR A 514 10.54 -30.79 3.71
CA TYR A 514 10.59 -29.34 3.45
C TYR A 514 11.85 -28.87 2.69
N MET A 515 13.04 -29.40 3.03
CA MET A 515 14.27 -29.07 2.30
C MET A 515 14.22 -29.53 0.83
N LEU A 516 13.61 -30.70 0.57
CA LEU A 516 13.42 -31.24 -0.77
C LEU A 516 12.36 -30.44 -1.55
N ALA A 517 11.23 -30.07 -0.92
CA ALA A 517 10.23 -29.18 -1.51
C ALA A 517 10.81 -27.79 -1.85
N ASN A 518 11.68 -27.26 -0.99
CA ASN A 518 12.40 -26.01 -1.21
C ASN A 518 13.35 -26.08 -2.42
N SER A 519 14.10 -27.18 -2.56
CA SER A 519 15.01 -27.39 -3.70
C SER A 519 14.29 -27.67 -5.01
N LEU A 520 13.29 -28.55 -4.99
CA LEU A 520 12.57 -28.98 -6.19
C LEU A 520 11.57 -27.94 -6.71
N VAL A 521 10.93 -27.17 -5.82
CA VAL A 521 9.79 -26.28 -6.13
C VAL A 521 10.03 -24.85 -5.65
N PHE A 522 10.13 -24.57 -4.35
CA PHE A 522 10.04 -23.18 -3.83
C PHE A 522 11.14 -22.26 -4.39
N LYS A 523 12.41 -22.72 -4.42
CA LYS A 523 13.52 -21.95 -5.00
C LYS A 523 13.28 -21.65 -6.48
N LYS A 524 12.75 -22.61 -7.25
CA LYS A 524 12.46 -22.43 -8.69
C LYS A 524 11.31 -21.47 -8.93
N VAL A 525 10.26 -21.52 -8.10
CA VAL A 525 9.13 -20.57 -8.16
C VAL A 525 9.60 -19.16 -7.85
N ARG A 526 10.37 -18.96 -6.75
CA ARG A 526 10.89 -17.64 -6.41
C ARG A 526 11.83 -17.08 -7.49
N VAL A 527 12.74 -17.89 -8.05
CA VAL A 527 13.57 -17.48 -9.21
C VAL A 527 12.72 -17.15 -10.44
N ALA A 528 11.70 -17.95 -10.75
CA ALA A 528 10.81 -17.70 -11.89
C ALA A 528 9.94 -16.44 -11.75
N LEU A 529 9.80 -15.90 -10.54
CA LEU A 529 9.13 -14.62 -10.23
C LEU A 529 10.12 -13.44 -10.04
N GLY A 530 11.43 -13.70 -9.96
CA GLY A 530 12.44 -12.71 -9.54
C GLY A 530 12.51 -12.46 -8.02
N LEU A 531 11.71 -13.17 -7.23
CA LEU A 531 11.58 -13.00 -5.77
C LEU A 531 12.51 -13.94 -4.97
N ASP A 532 13.64 -14.37 -5.55
CA ASP A 532 14.56 -15.31 -4.87
C ASP A 532 15.51 -14.64 -3.87
N ARG A 533 15.84 -13.36 -4.11
CA ARG A 533 16.48 -12.44 -3.14
C ARG A 533 15.47 -11.72 -2.23
N CYS A 534 14.18 -11.73 -2.58
CA CYS A 534 13.15 -11.03 -1.83
C CYS A 534 12.97 -11.67 -0.45
N THR A 535 13.16 -10.87 0.59
CA THR A 535 12.89 -11.24 2.00
C THR A 535 11.43 -10.93 2.33
N ALA A 536 11.01 -9.69 2.11
CA ALA A 536 9.68 -9.20 2.48
C ALA A 536 8.85 -8.80 1.25
N CYS A 537 7.81 -9.60 0.97
CA CYS A 537 6.74 -9.30 0.03
C CYS A 537 5.58 -8.64 0.78
N TYR A 538 5.12 -7.47 0.32
CA TYR A 538 4.04 -6.71 0.96
C TYR A 538 2.79 -6.62 0.10
N THR A 539 1.64 -6.51 0.76
CA THR A 539 0.35 -6.18 0.15
C THR A 539 -0.39 -5.17 1.01
N GLY A 540 -1.40 -4.51 0.45
CA GLY A 540 -2.17 -3.48 1.15
C GLY A 540 -2.95 -2.59 0.20
N ALA A 541 -3.36 -1.43 0.72
CA ALA A 541 -4.35 -0.50 0.16
C ALA A 541 -5.76 -1.09 0.00
N ALA A 542 -5.93 -2.35 -0.38
CA ALA A 542 -7.21 -3.07 -0.41
C ALA A 542 -7.10 -4.44 0.29
N PRO A 543 -8.22 -5.05 0.75
CA PRO A 543 -8.24 -6.41 1.29
C PRO A 543 -7.74 -7.46 0.29
N ILE A 544 -7.19 -8.55 0.80
CA ILE A 544 -6.67 -9.68 0.02
C ILE A 544 -7.31 -10.99 0.46
N THR A 545 -7.59 -11.89 -0.49
CA THR A 545 -8.26 -13.16 -0.15
C THR A 545 -7.35 -14.13 0.59
N LYS A 546 -7.97 -14.98 1.43
CA LYS A 546 -7.27 -16.04 2.16
C LYS A 546 -6.58 -17.06 1.22
N ASP A 547 -7.22 -17.45 0.11
CA ASP A 547 -6.59 -18.34 -0.89
C ASP A 547 -5.32 -17.71 -1.48
N THR A 548 -5.31 -16.41 -1.76
CA THR A 548 -4.11 -15.72 -2.25
C THR A 548 -2.99 -15.74 -1.20
N LEU A 549 -3.29 -15.42 0.07
CA LEU A 549 -2.30 -15.50 1.17
C LEU A 549 -1.74 -16.92 1.34
N GLU A 550 -2.60 -17.93 1.49
CA GLU A 550 -2.18 -19.33 1.67
C GLU A 550 -1.42 -19.86 0.44
N PHE A 551 -1.81 -19.46 -0.78
CA PHE A 551 -1.13 -19.86 -2.01
C PHE A 551 0.32 -19.39 -2.05
N PHE A 552 0.61 -18.13 -1.72
CA PHE A 552 1.99 -17.64 -1.71
C PHE A 552 2.79 -18.18 -0.50
N MET A 553 2.17 -18.31 0.68
CA MET A 553 2.74 -19.04 1.82
C MET A 553 3.14 -20.47 1.43
N SER A 554 2.32 -21.18 0.63
CA SER A 554 2.61 -22.54 0.15
C SER A 554 3.87 -22.67 -0.71
N PHE A 555 4.42 -21.54 -1.21
CA PHE A 555 5.68 -21.46 -1.95
C PHE A 555 6.84 -20.82 -1.17
N LYS A 556 6.70 -20.64 0.15
CA LYS A 556 7.63 -19.86 1.00
C LYS A 556 7.76 -18.40 0.53
N ILE A 557 6.62 -17.78 0.20
CA ILE A 557 6.49 -16.35 -0.10
C ILE A 557 5.38 -15.81 0.83
N PRO A 558 5.64 -15.55 2.11
CA PRO A 558 4.65 -14.90 2.96
C PRO A 558 4.36 -13.49 2.41
N LEU A 559 3.08 -13.15 2.29
CA LEU A 559 2.66 -11.78 1.96
C LEU A 559 2.32 -11.07 3.27
N PHE A 560 2.99 -9.95 3.52
CA PHE A 560 2.79 -9.14 4.72
C PHE A 560 1.82 -7.99 4.41
N GLU A 561 0.68 -7.98 5.09
CA GLU A 561 -0.33 -6.93 4.92
C GLU A 561 0.11 -5.62 5.58
N LEU A 562 -0.25 -4.50 4.94
CA LEU A 562 -0.04 -3.12 5.36
C LEU A 562 -1.39 -2.39 5.38
N TYR A 563 -1.71 -1.69 6.46
CA TYR A 563 -2.93 -0.89 6.56
C TYR A 563 -2.66 0.55 7.00
N GLY A 564 -3.46 1.47 6.46
CA GLY A 564 -3.28 2.91 6.49
C GLY A 564 -3.81 3.57 5.22
N MET A 565 -3.77 4.90 5.20
CA MET A 565 -4.37 5.77 4.18
C MET A 565 -3.45 6.96 3.86
N SER A 566 -3.83 7.81 2.91
CA SER A 566 -3.07 9.03 2.61
C SER A 566 -3.00 9.97 3.81
N GLU A 567 -4.08 10.04 4.57
CA GLU A 567 -4.24 10.82 5.80
C GLU A 567 -3.40 10.29 6.97
N THR A 568 -2.85 9.06 6.88
CA THR A 568 -1.78 8.53 7.74
C THR A 568 -0.42 8.47 7.06
N THR A 569 -0.24 9.21 5.96
CA THR A 569 1.01 9.28 5.17
C THR A 569 1.49 7.92 4.64
N GLY A 570 0.68 6.86 4.67
CA GLY A 570 1.11 5.48 4.44
C GLY A 570 0.70 4.56 5.59
N PRO A 571 1.47 3.49 5.89
CA PRO A 571 1.07 2.46 6.84
C PRO A 571 1.01 2.97 8.30
N HIS A 572 -0.13 2.77 8.95
CA HIS A 572 -0.28 2.86 10.40
C HIS A 572 0.04 1.52 11.09
N THR A 573 -0.31 0.39 10.45
CA THR A 573 0.08 -0.95 10.88
C THR A 573 0.78 -1.73 9.77
N MET A 574 1.65 -2.66 10.15
CA MET A 574 2.33 -3.56 9.22
C MET A 574 2.61 -4.93 9.81
N SER A 575 2.43 -5.97 8.99
CA SER A 575 2.93 -7.32 9.26
C SER A 575 4.42 -7.43 8.91
N ARG A 576 5.14 -8.31 9.60
CA ARG A 576 6.57 -8.61 9.38
C ARG A 576 6.90 -10.07 9.73
N HIS A 577 8.09 -10.55 9.35
CA HIS A 577 8.52 -11.94 9.60
C HIS A 577 8.26 -12.43 11.04
N SER A 578 8.67 -11.66 12.05
CA SER A 578 8.50 -11.98 13.48
C SER A 578 7.13 -11.62 14.07
N ALA A 579 6.25 -10.98 13.30
CA ALA A 579 4.90 -10.61 13.73
C ALA A 579 3.99 -10.46 12.49
N HIS A 580 3.35 -11.55 12.07
CA HIS A 580 2.30 -11.56 11.06
C HIS A 580 1.22 -12.57 11.45
N ARG A 581 -0.02 -12.33 11.03
CA ARG A 581 -1.13 -13.29 11.12
C ARG A 581 -1.92 -13.24 9.81
N ILE A 582 -2.50 -14.37 9.42
CA ILE A 582 -3.32 -14.43 8.20
C ILE A 582 -4.60 -13.60 8.37
N MET A 583 -4.96 -12.82 7.35
CA MET A 583 -6.04 -11.81 7.40
C MET A 583 -5.79 -10.64 8.38
N SER A 584 -4.57 -10.48 8.90
CA SER A 584 -4.22 -9.37 9.79
C SER A 584 -3.32 -8.36 9.12
N CYS A 585 -3.71 -7.09 9.26
CA CYS A 585 -2.95 -5.92 8.89
C CYS A 585 -1.67 -5.69 9.74
N GLY A 586 -1.32 -6.65 10.61
CA GLY A 586 -0.11 -6.63 11.43
C GLY A 586 -0.28 -5.84 12.71
N LYS A 587 0.80 -5.14 13.11
CA LYS A 587 0.85 -4.34 14.35
C LYS A 587 1.19 -2.88 14.06
N GLU A 588 0.85 -2.00 15.00
CA GLU A 588 1.15 -0.57 14.98
C GLU A 588 2.62 -0.28 14.65
N VAL A 589 2.86 0.71 13.78
CA VAL A 589 4.20 1.25 13.52
C VAL A 589 4.76 1.93 14.78
N LEU A 590 6.07 1.89 14.98
CA LEU A 590 6.72 2.31 16.22
C LEU A 590 6.45 3.79 16.55
N GLY A 591 5.68 4.06 17.60
CA GLY A 591 5.29 5.42 18.03
C GLY A 591 3.95 5.90 17.46
N CYS A 592 3.24 5.06 16.71
CA CYS A 592 1.80 5.19 16.47
C CYS A 592 0.99 4.69 17.69
N SER A 593 -0.32 4.92 17.69
CA SER A 593 -1.28 4.23 18.56
C SER A 593 -2.66 4.16 17.91
N THR A 594 -3.42 3.10 18.16
CA THR A 594 -4.79 2.88 17.68
C THR A 594 -5.80 3.01 18.82
N LYS A 595 -6.92 3.71 18.57
CA LYS A 595 -8.15 3.69 19.38
C LYS A 595 -9.22 2.94 18.59
N LEU A 596 -10.02 2.11 19.26
CA LEU A 596 -11.25 1.56 18.68
C LEU A 596 -12.41 2.35 19.29
N ASP A 597 -13.04 3.22 18.49
CA ASP A 597 -14.16 4.04 18.95
C ASP A 597 -15.50 3.29 18.77
N LYS A 598 -16.44 3.47 19.71
CA LYS A 598 -17.77 2.84 19.74
C LYS A 598 -17.74 1.32 19.50
N THR A 599 -16.95 0.59 20.29
CA THR A 599 -16.87 -0.89 20.18
C THR A 599 -18.19 -1.59 20.50
N ASP A 600 -18.53 -2.59 19.70
CA ASP A 600 -19.65 -3.52 19.94
C ASP A 600 -19.28 -4.68 20.89
N GLU A 601 -20.23 -5.59 21.13
CA GLU A 601 -20.07 -6.79 21.98
C GLU A 601 -19.01 -7.77 21.45
N ASP A 602 -18.70 -7.72 20.15
CA ASP A 602 -17.70 -8.52 19.46
C ASP A 602 -16.29 -7.86 19.51
N GLY A 603 -16.19 -6.68 20.13
CA GLY A 603 -14.98 -5.87 20.23
C GLY A 603 -14.62 -5.10 18.96
N ILE A 604 -15.55 -4.98 18.01
CA ILE A 604 -15.35 -4.27 16.73
C ILE A 604 -15.76 -2.81 16.92
N GLY A 605 -14.86 -1.88 16.58
CA GLY A 605 -15.11 -0.43 16.61
C GLY A 605 -14.53 0.28 15.39
N GLU A 606 -14.76 1.59 15.29
CA GLU A 606 -14.09 2.42 14.28
C GLU A 606 -12.60 2.52 14.60
N ILE A 607 -11.76 2.25 13.61
CA ILE A 607 -10.30 2.34 13.78
C ILE A 607 -9.90 3.82 13.73
N CYS A 608 -9.40 4.34 14.84
CA CYS A 608 -8.94 5.72 14.99
C CYS A 608 -7.42 5.76 15.20
N PHE A 609 -6.72 6.64 14.48
CA PHE A 609 -5.26 6.68 14.43
C PHE A 609 -4.65 7.85 15.19
N TRP A 610 -3.54 7.57 15.88
CA TRP A 610 -2.64 8.56 16.46
C TRP A 610 -1.18 8.29 16.05
N GLY A 611 -0.36 9.34 15.98
CA GLY A 611 1.06 9.28 15.61
C GLY A 611 1.50 10.46 14.73
N ARG A 612 2.81 10.65 14.56
CA ARG A 612 3.39 11.74 13.76
C ARG A 612 3.16 11.62 12.26
N HIS A 613 2.74 10.45 11.78
CA HIS A 613 2.33 10.19 10.39
C HIS A 613 0.91 10.70 10.05
N VAL A 614 0.10 11.10 11.04
CA VAL A 614 -1.23 11.70 10.81
C VAL A 614 -1.07 13.07 10.14
N PHE A 615 -1.74 13.24 9.01
CA PHE A 615 -1.69 14.42 8.13
C PHE A 615 -1.93 15.76 8.84
N MET A 616 -1.54 16.84 8.15
CA MET A 616 -1.87 18.20 8.60
C MET A 616 -3.37 18.49 8.45
N GLY A 617 -4.04 17.90 7.47
CA GLY A 617 -5.44 18.13 7.15
C GLY A 617 -5.70 18.07 5.64
N TYR A 618 -6.90 18.44 5.21
CA TYR A 618 -7.20 18.61 3.79
C TYR A 618 -7.05 20.09 3.37
N LEU A 619 -6.31 20.33 2.30
CA LEU A 619 -6.10 21.66 1.73
C LEU A 619 -7.45 22.33 1.43
N ASN A 620 -7.65 23.55 1.93
CA ASN A 620 -8.84 24.38 1.72
C ASN A 620 -10.19 23.71 2.10
N MET A 621 -10.16 22.69 2.97
CA MET A 621 -11.30 21.81 3.27
C MET A 621 -11.52 21.64 4.79
N SER A 622 -12.11 22.65 5.45
CA SER A 622 -12.34 22.65 6.91
C SER A 622 -13.35 21.60 7.36
N GLU A 623 -14.57 21.62 6.82
CA GLU A 623 -15.62 20.66 7.16
C GLU A 623 -15.15 19.21 7.02
N GLN A 624 -14.38 18.91 5.95
CA GLN A 624 -13.89 17.56 5.69
C GLN A 624 -12.71 17.18 6.57
N THR A 625 -11.98 18.15 7.14
CA THR A 625 -10.89 17.93 8.10
C THR A 625 -11.44 17.76 9.52
N GLU A 626 -12.38 18.61 9.93
CA GLU A 626 -13.07 18.53 11.22
C GLU A 626 -13.99 17.29 11.31
N ALA A 627 -14.52 16.80 10.19
CA ALA A 627 -15.23 15.52 10.11
C ALA A 627 -14.29 14.28 10.03
N ALA A 628 -12.98 14.47 10.02
CA ALA A 628 -11.97 13.40 10.01
C ALA A 628 -11.11 13.36 11.29
N LEU A 629 -11.02 14.47 12.02
CA LEU A 629 -10.24 14.60 13.25
C LEU A 629 -11.14 14.90 14.45
N ASP A 630 -11.05 14.10 15.52
CA ASP A 630 -11.74 14.43 16.78
C ASP A 630 -11.08 15.59 17.53
N ARG A 631 -11.71 16.04 18.62
CA ARG A 631 -11.21 17.17 19.43
C ARG A 631 -9.89 16.89 20.16
N GLU A 632 -9.53 15.63 20.35
CA GLU A 632 -8.23 15.22 20.89
C GLU A 632 -7.16 15.16 19.78
N GLY A 633 -7.57 15.05 18.52
CA GLY A 633 -6.75 15.03 17.32
C GLY A 633 -6.51 13.62 16.75
N TRP A 634 -7.32 12.62 17.12
CA TRP A 634 -7.32 11.30 16.47
C TRP A 634 -7.94 11.37 15.08
N LEU A 635 -7.36 10.66 14.13
CA LEU A 635 -7.90 10.51 12.77
C LEU A 635 -8.87 9.33 12.70
N HIS A 636 -10.15 9.60 12.44
CA HIS A 636 -11.17 8.61 12.15
C HIS A 636 -10.99 8.05 10.73
N SER A 637 -10.78 6.74 10.60
CA SER A 637 -10.55 6.10 9.29
C SER A 637 -11.83 5.95 8.45
N GLY A 638 -13.00 5.88 9.09
CA GLY A 638 -14.23 5.40 8.47
C GLY A 638 -14.29 3.87 8.28
N ASP A 639 -13.25 3.14 8.70
CA ASP A 639 -13.15 1.68 8.61
C ASP A 639 -13.40 1.04 9.99
N LEU A 640 -13.95 -0.18 10.01
CA LEU A 640 -14.20 -0.95 11.23
C LEU A 640 -13.13 -2.03 11.42
N GLY A 641 -12.77 -2.32 12.67
CA GLY A 641 -11.84 -3.39 12.98
C GLY A 641 -11.79 -3.77 14.45
N LYS A 642 -10.99 -4.80 14.76
CA LYS A 642 -10.67 -5.23 16.12
C LYS A 642 -9.24 -5.68 16.29
N HIS A 643 -8.74 -5.63 17.51
CA HIS A 643 -7.49 -6.24 17.91
C HIS A 643 -7.71 -7.65 18.44
N ASP A 644 -6.78 -8.56 18.17
CA ASP A 644 -6.68 -9.80 18.95
C ASP A 644 -5.87 -9.61 20.25
N LYS A 645 -5.91 -10.64 21.10
CA LYS A 645 -5.22 -10.69 22.41
C LYS A 645 -3.70 -10.43 22.36
N ASP A 646 -3.08 -10.57 21.18
CA ASP A 646 -1.65 -10.41 20.98
C ASP A 646 -1.34 -9.04 20.34
N GLY A 647 -2.34 -8.19 20.11
CA GLY A 647 -2.18 -6.84 19.54
C GLY A 647 -2.01 -6.82 18.03
N PHE A 648 -2.60 -7.79 17.31
CA PHE A 648 -2.73 -7.74 15.85
C PHE A 648 -4.06 -7.10 15.44
N LEU A 649 -4.02 -6.17 14.48
CA LEU A 649 -5.20 -5.49 13.95
C LEU A 649 -5.84 -6.30 12.80
N PHE A 650 -7.17 -6.37 12.80
CA PHE A 650 -7.99 -6.95 11.74
C PHE A 650 -9.04 -5.93 11.31
N VAL A 651 -9.04 -5.56 10.02
CA VAL A 651 -10.10 -4.73 9.43
C VAL A 651 -11.30 -5.64 9.09
N THR A 652 -12.48 -5.32 9.59
CA THR A 652 -13.70 -6.14 9.47
C THR A 652 -14.71 -5.58 8.46
N GLY A 653 -14.63 -4.29 8.15
CA GLY A 653 -15.54 -3.63 7.23
C GLY A 653 -15.27 -2.13 7.13
N ARG A 654 -16.24 -1.40 6.56
CA ARG A 654 -16.14 0.05 6.38
C ARG A 654 -17.49 0.71 6.57
N ILE A 655 -17.56 1.71 7.43
CA ILE A 655 -18.81 2.33 7.91
C ILE A 655 -19.67 2.86 6.75
N LYS A 656 -19.04 3.53 5.77
CA LYS A 656 -19.72 4.09 4.59
C LYS A 656 -20.02 3.08 3.48
N GLU A 657 -19.63 1.81 3.66
CA GLU A 657 -19.90 0.71 2.74
C GLU A 657 -20.68 -0.43 3.42
N LEU A 658 -21.03 -0.30 4.71
CA LEU A 658 -21.98 -1.20 5.38
C LEU A 658 -23.33 -1.11 4.66
N ILE A 659 -23.88 -2.27 4.30
CA ILE A 659 -25.26 -2.41 3.87
C ILE A 659 -26.12 -2.49 5.12
N ILE A 660 -26.99 -1.50 5.34
CA ILE A 660 -27.97 -1.54 6.43
C ILE A 660 -29.27 -2.07 5.83
N THR A 661 -29.61 -3.32 6.08
CA THR A 661 -30.83 -3.93 5.50
C THR A 661 -32.10 -3.24 6.04
N ALA A 662 -33.25 -3.47 5.40
CA ALA A 662 -34.54 -2.98 5.91
C ALA A 662 -34.92 -3.53 7.30
N GLY A 663 -34.23 -4.58 7.78
CA GLY A 663 -34.36 -5.11 9.14
C GLY A 663 -33.42 -4.48 10.18
N GLY A 664 -32.55 -3.54 9.78
CA GLY A 664 -31.55 -2.89 10.65
C GLY A 664 -30.23 -3.64 10.78
N GLU A 665 -30.09 -4.85 10.21
CA GLU A 665 -28.82 -5.60 10.21
C GLU A 665 -27.74 -4.85 9.41
N ASN A 666 -26.60 -4.61 10.06
CA ASN A 666 -25.40 -3.99 9.48
C ASN A 666 -24.51 -5.06 8.85
N ILE A 667 -24.27 -5.00 7.54
CA ILE A 667 -23.57 -6.07 6.80
C ILE A 667 -22.35 -5.50 6.07
N PRO A 668 -21.11 -5.93 6.40
CA PRO A 668 -19.93 -5.61 5.59
C PRO A 668 -19.96 -6.41 4.27
N PRO A 669 -19.93 -5.76 3.10
CA PRO A 669 -20.12 -6.47 1.83
C PRO A 669 -18.88 -7.24 1.35
N VAL A 670 -17.67 -6.71 1.58
CA VAL A 670 -16.43 -7.26 1.03
C VAL A 670 -16.16 -8.72 1.44
N PRO A 671 -16.33 -9.14 2.71
CA PRO A 671 -16.15 -10.55 3.07
C PRO A 671 -17.06 -11.52 2.31
N ILE A 672 -18.28 -11.09 1.98
CA ILE A 672 -19.24 -11.90 1.20
C ILE A 672 -18.84 -11.92 -0.28
N GLU A 673 -18.39 -10.79 -0.84
CA GLU A 673 -17.89 -10.68 -2.22
C GLU A 673 -16.61 -11.50 -2.45
N ASP A 674 -15.71 -11.53 -1.47
CA ASP A 674 -14.49 -12.36 -1.50
C ASP A 674 -14.84 -13.86 -1.44
N LEU A 675 -15.82 -14.26 -0.61
CA LEU A 675 -16.34 -15.63 -0.60
C LEU A 675 -17.01 -16.04 -1.92
N VAL A 676 -17.71 -15.12 -2.60
CA VAL A 676 -18.26 -15.37 -3.95
C VAL A 676 -17.15 -15.64 -4.97
N LYS A 677 -16.05 -14.86 -4.95
CA LYS A 677 -14.88 -15.09 -5.83
C LYS A 677 -14.11 -16.37 -5.48
N GLU A 678 -14.08 -16.77 -4.20
CA GLU A 678 -13.50 -18.04 -3.74
C GLU A 678 -14.30 -19.25 -4.27
N GLU A 679 -15.62 -19.23 -4.13
CA GLU A 679 -16.52 -20.32 -4.51
C GLU A 679 -16.81 -20.39 -6.03
N LEU A 680 -16.59 -19.29 -6.76
CA LEU A 680 -16.79 -19.19 -8.21
C LEU A 680 -15.57 -18.52 -8.89
N PRO A 681 -14.48 -19.26 -9.16
CA PRO A 681 -13.24 -18.69 -9.71
C PRO A 681 -13.31 -18.05 -11.11
N ILE A 682 -14.47 -18.13 -11.78
CA ILE A 682 -14.79 -17.44 -13.04
C ILE A 682 -15.26 -16.00 -12.86
N ILE A 683 -15.64 -15.63 -11.63
CA ILE A 683 -16.04 -14.26 -11.28
C ILE A 683 -14.79 -13.39 -11.26
N SER A 684 -14.85 -12.22 -11.89
CA SER A 684 -13.78 -11.22 -11.81
C SER A 684 -14.06 -10.23 -10.69
N ASN A 685 -15.27 -9.68 -10.67
CA ASN A 685 -15.78 -8.81 -9.62
C ASN A 685 -17.16 -9.29 -9.15
N ALA A 686 -17.41 -9.14 -7.85
CA ALA A 686 -18.74 -9.25 -7.25
C ALA A 686 -19.02 -7.94 -6.48
N MET A 687 -20.23 -7.40 -6.64
CA MET A 687 -20.71 -6.27 -5.83
C MET A 687 -22.05 -6.64 -5.19
N LEU A 688 -22.04 -6.76 -3.88
CA LEU A 688 -23.19 -6.96 -3.03
C LEU A 688 -24.02 -5.66 -2.96
N VAL A 689 -25.34 -5.79 -3.05
CA VAL A 689 -26.30 -4.69 -3.03
C VAL A 689 -27.52 -5.05 -2.19
N GLY A 690 -27.96 -4.14 -1.33
CA GLY A 690 -29.13 -4.37 -0.46
C GLY A 690 -29.40 -3.28 0.58
N ASP A 691 -28.78 -2.10 0.47
CA ASP A 691 -29.00 -1.02 1.45
C ASP A 691 -30.48 -0.62 1.46
N ARG A 692 -31.09 -0.69 2.65
CA ARG A 692 -32.51 -0.45 2.92
C ARG A 692 -33.46 -1.38 2.16
N ARG A 693 -33.01 -2.56 1.74
CA ARG A 693 -33.81 -3.58 1.04
C ARG A 693 -34.14 -4.78 1.93
N LYS A 694 -35.15 -5.56 1.51
CA LYS A 694 -35.67 -6.75 2.23
C LYS A 694 -34.65 -7.90 2.33
N PHE A 695 -33.66 -7.94 1.44
CA PHE A 695 -32.65 -9.00 1.32
C PHE A 695 -31.42 -8.48 0.55
N LEU A 696 -30.34 -9.26 0.53
CA LEU A 696 -29.16 -9.00 -0.28
C LEU A 696 -29.25 -9.61 -1.68
N SER A 697 -28.67 -8.93 -2.65
CA SER A 697 -28.45 -9.42 -4.02
C SER A 697 -27.02 -9.13 -4.48
N ALA A 698 -26.56 -9.76 -5.55
CA ALA A 698 -25.21 -9.55 -6.08
C ALA A 698 -25.20 -9.21 -7.58
N LEU A 699 -24.49 -8.13 -7.95
CA LEU A 699 -24.02 -7.91 -9.31
C LEU A 699 -22.72 -8.69 -9.50
N LEU A 700 -22.62 -9.49 -10.56
CA LEU A 700 -21.48 -10.34 -10.86
C LEU A 700 -20.90 -9.99 -12.23
N THR A 701 -19.57 -9.99 -12.36
CA THR A 701 -18.89 -9.95 -13.66
C THR A 701 -18.10 -11.23 -13.87
N LEU A 702 -17.99 -11.69 -15.12
CA LEU A 702 -17.10 -12.80 -15.47
C LEU A 702 -15.73 -12.28 -15.88
N LYS A 703 -14.70 -13.12 -15.74
CA LYS A 703 -13.38 -12.82 -16.29
C LYS A 703 -13.44 -12.87 -17.82
N CYS A 704 -13.09 -11.75 -18.44
CA CYS A 704 -12.89 -11.60 -19.88
C CYS A 704 -11.39 -11.47 -20.23
N ASN A 705 -11.06 -11.57 -21.52
CA ASN A 705 -9.81 -11.06 -22.07
C ASN A 705 -9.75 -9.53 -21.89
N VAL A 706 -8.55 -8.95 -21.94
CA VAL A 706 -8.32 -7.50 -21.93
C VAL A 706 -7.54 -7.07 -23.17
N ASP A 707 -7.83 -5.89 -23.68
CA ASP A 707 -7.16 -5.32 -24.85
C ASP A 707 -5.83 -4.63 -24.53
N ASP A 708 -5.17 -4.07 -25.55
CA ASP A 708 -3.91 -3.33 -25.41
C ASP A 708 -4.05 -2.02 -24.61
N SER A 709 -5.26 -1.48 -24.45
CA SER A 709 -5.52 -0.32 -23.59
C SER A 709 -5.63 -0.72 -22.10
N GLY A 710 -6.02 -1.97 -21.84
CA GLY A 710 -6.26 -2.55 -20.52
C GLY A 710 -7.74 -2.77 -20.21
N GLU A 711 -8.62 -2.62 -21.20
CA GLU A 711 -10.07 -2.70 -21.05
C GLU A 711 -10.60 -4.13 -21.30
N PRO A 712 -11.60 -4.61 -20.52
CA PRO A 712 -12.24 -5.90 -20.76
C PRO A 712 -12.93 -5.96 -22.12
N THR A 713 -12.67 -7.03 -22.87
CA THR A 713 -13.34 -7.29 -24.15
C THR A 713 -14.59 -8.15 -23.96
N ASP A 714 -15.36 -8.34 -25.03
CA ASP A 714 -16.50 -9.27 -25.03
C ASP A 714 -16.07 -10.75 -24.96
N GLU A 715 -14.80 -11.08 -25.17
CA GLU A 715 -14.32 -12.46 -25.15
C GLU A 715 -14.07 -12.95 -23.72
N LEU A 716 -14.61 -14.12 -23.38
CA LEU A 716 -14.41 -14.74 -22.07
C LEU A 716 -12.96 -15.22 -21.90
N ALA A 717 -12.41 -15.05 -20.69
CA ALA A 717 -11.07 -15.53 -20.35
C ALA A 717 -11.00 -17.06 -20.48
N PRO A 718 -9.83 -17.65 -20.80
CA PRO A 718 -9.71 -19.09 -21.07
C PRO A 718 -10.21 -20.01 -19.93
N GLU A 719 -10.07 -19.59 -18.67
CA GLU A 719 -10.62 -20.30 -17.51
C GLU A 719 -12.15 -20.24 -17.40
N THR A 720 -12.77 -19.14 -17.83
CA THR A 720 -14.23 -18.98 -17.94
C THR A 720 -14.78 -19.84 -19.09
N VAL A 721 -14.09 -19.86 -20.23
CA VAL A 721 -14.44 -20.69 -21.39
C VAL A 721 -14.36 -22.18 -21.03
N GLU A 722 -13.28 -22.63 -20.40
CA GLU A 722 -13.09 -24.01 -19.93
C GLU A 722 -14.19 -24.41 -18.92
N PHE A 723 -14.53 -23.54 -17.96
CA PHE A 723 -15.64 -23.77 -17.03
C PHE A 723 -16.99 -23.95 -17.75
N CYS A 724 -17.20 -23.21 -18.84
CA CYS A 724 -18.41 -23.30 -19.67
C CYS A 724 -18.46 -24.61 -20.47
N TRP A 725 -17.36 -24.99 -21.14
CA TRP A 725 -17.25 -26.25 -21.89
C TRP A 725 -17.45 -27.47 -20.99
N GLN A 726 -16.87 -27.49 -19.79
CA GLN A 726 -17.08 -28.54 -18.78
C GLN A 726 -18.55 -28.71 -18.34
N ARG A 727 -19.41 -27.73 -18.64
CA ARG A 727 -20.85 -27.71 -18.33
C ARG A 727 -21.73 -27.75 -19.58
N GLY A 728 -21.16 -28.13 -20.73
CA GLY A 728 -21.87 -28.28 -22.01
C GLY A 728 -22.26 -26.96 -22.68
N SER A 729 -21.72 -25.82 -22.25
CA SER A 729 -21.96 -24.53 -22.90
C SER A 729 -20.77 -24.17 -23.80
N THR A 730 -21.03 -23.99 -25.10
CA THR A 730 -20.02 -23.61 -26.11
C THR A 730 -19.75 -22.11 -26.18
N VAL A 731 -20.26 -21.32 -25.23
CA VAL A 731 -20.18 -19.86 -25.25
C VAL A 731 -18.76 -19.37 -24.95
N VAL A 732 -18.27 -18.45 -25.79
CA VAL A 732 -16.94 -17.82 -25.68
C VAL A 732 -16.99 -16.29 -25.51
N ARG A 733 -18.19 -15.71 -25.41
CA ARG A 733 -18.44 -14.27 -25.25
C ARG A 733 -19.37 -13.96 -24.09
N ILE A 734 -19.18 -12.82 -23.43
CA ILE A 734 -20.04 -12.40 -22.32
C ILE A 734 -21.43 -11.98 -22.83
N SER A 735 -21.51 -11.28 -23.96
CA SER A 735 -22.77 -10.93 -24.64
C SER A 735 -23.63 -12.15 -24.98
N ASP A 736 -23.02 -13.19 -25.55
CA ASP A 736 -23.67 -14.48 -25.80
C ASP A 736 -24.19 -15.14 -24.50
N LEU A 737 -23.47 -14.98 -23.39
CA LEU A 737 -23.79 -15.60 -22.11
C LEU A 737 -24.95 -14.88 -21.40
N THR A 738 -24.93 -13.54 -21.35
CA THR A 738 -25.98 -12.73 -20.71
C THR A 738 -27.30 -12.78 -21.50
N ALA A 739 -27.23 -12.87 -22.83
CA ALA A 739 -28.39 -13.02 -23.70
C ALA A 739 -29.00 -14.43 -23.68
N LYS A 740 -28.18 -15.49 -23.80
CA LYS A 740 -28.67 -16.88 -23.90
C LYS A 740 -28.90 -17.56 -22.54
N ARG A 741 -28.36 -16.99 -21.46
CA ARG A 741 -28.44 -17.45 -20.05
C ARG A 741 -28.39 -18.98 -19.90
N PRO A 742 -27.30 -19.67 -20.33
CA PRO A 742 -27.26 -21.13 -20.38
C PRO A 742 -27.61 -21.76 -19.01
N PRO A 743 -28.65 -22.63 -18.92
CA PRO A 743 -29.14 -23.11 -17.63
C PRO A 743 -28.09 -23.83 -16.77
N ALA A 744 -27.17 -24.57 -17.40
CA ALA A 744 -26.08 -25.27 -16.70
C ALA A 744 -25.07 -24.32 -16.03
N ILE A 745 -24.83 -23.14 -16.63
CA ILE A 745 -23.93 -22.12 -16.08
C ILE A 745 -24.64 -21.35 -14.97
N SER A 746 -25.90 -20.99 -15.19
CA SER A 746 -26.74 -20.33 -14.19
C SER A 746 -26.91 -21.20 -12.94
N LYS A 747 -27.11 -22.51 -13.11
CA LYS A 747 -27.16 -23.49 -12.02
C LYS A 747 -25.83 -23.60 -11.27
N ALA A 748 -24.70 -23.65 -11.97
CA ALA A 748 -23.38 -23.75 -11.33
C ALA A 748 -23.01 -22.49 -10.53
N ILE A 749 -23.46 -21.30 -10.98
CA ILE A 749 -23.32 -20.04 -10.22
C ILE A 749 -24.26 -20.06 -9.01
N GLN A 750 -25.52 -20.43 -9.18
CA GLN A 750 -26.48 -20.59 -8.08
C GLN A 750 -25.97 -21.55 -6.99
N GLU A 751 -25.44 -22.72 -7.37
CA GLU A 751 -24.80 -23.68 -6.45
C GLU A 751 -23.59 -23.08 -5.72
N GLY A 752 -22.87 -22.11 -6.32
CA GLY A 752 -21.78 -21.38 -5.67
C GLY A 752 -22.28 -20.37 -4.64
N ILE A 753 -23.29 -19.57 -5.02
CA ILE A 753 -23.97 -18.65 -4.11
C ILE A 753 -24.60 -19.39 -2.92
N GLU A 754 -25.13 -20.59 -3.13
CA GLU A 754 -25.63 -21.46 -2.06
C GLU A 754 -24.53 -21.90 -1.09
N ARG A 755 -23.32 -22.24 -1.57
CA ARG A 755 -22.17 -22.55 -0.70
C ARG A 755 -21.67 -21.33 0.07
N VAL A 756 -21.73 -20.13 -0.50
CA VAL A 756 -21.50 -18.87 0.24
C VAL A 756 -22.58 -18.67 1.32
N ASN A 757 -23.85 -18.85 0.98
CA ASN A 757 -24.98 -18.70 1.90
C ASN A 757 -24.99 -19.72 3.06
N VAL A 758 -24.31 -20.86 2.94
CA VAL A 758 -24.05 -21.81 4.04
C VAL A 758 -23.02 -21.26 5.05
N ARG A 759 -22.13 -20.36 4.62
CA ARG A 759 -21.13 -19.69 5.49
C ARG A 759 -21.66 -18.40 6.15
N ALA A 760 -22.84 -17.92 5.78
CA ALA A 760 -23.43 -16.67 6.28
C ALA A 760 -23.84 -16.77 7.76
N THR A 761 -23.51 -15.77 8.60
CA THR A 761 -23.77 -15.84 10.05
C THR A 761 -25.20 -15.51 10.44
N SER A 762 -25.91 -14.72 9.63
CA SER A 762 -27.35 -14.46 9.79
C SER A 762 -28.12 -14.71 8.49
N ASN A 763 -29.46 -14.85 8.57
CA ASN A 763 -30.29 -14.96 7.37
C ASN A 763 -30.29 -13.68 6.51
N ALA A 764 -30.01 -12.52 7.11
CA ALA A 764 -29.90 -11.25 6.40
C ALA A 764 -28.64 -11.20 5.51
N GLN A 765 -27.57 -11.93 5.88
CA GLN A 765 -26.33 -12.04 5.12
C GLN A 765 -26.40 -12.99 3.91
N LYS A 766 -27.56 -13.61 3.63
CA LYS A 766 -27.73 -14.52 2.48
C LYS A 766 -28.10 -13.76 1.21
N ILE A 767 -27.35 -14.00 0.14
CA ILE A 767 -27.62 -13.51 -1.21
C ILE A 767 -28.84 -14.27 -1.75
N GLN A 768 -29.95 -13.58 -2.03
CA GLN A 768 -31.18 -14.21 -2.52
C GLN A 768 -31.36 -14.09 -4.04
N LYS A 769 -30.83 -13.03 -4.67
CA LYS A 769 -30.84 -12.83 -6.12
C LYS A 769 -29.45 -12.42 -6.62
N TRP A 770 -29.14 -12.70 -7.87
CA TRP A 770 -27.91 -12.23 -8.53
C TRP A 770 -28.12 -12.07 -10.03
N THR A 771 -27.25 -11.31 -10.68
CA THR A 771 -27.21 -11.18 -12.15
C THR A 771 -25.78 -11.09 -12.65
N ILE A 772 -25.56 -11.47 -13.91
CA ILE A 772 -24.28 -11.29 -14.60
C ILE A 772 -24.38 -10.04 -15.46
N LEU A 773 -23.40 -9.16 -15.35
CA LEU A 773 -23.28 -7.94 -16.15
C LEU A 773 -22.60 -8.23 -17.50
N GLU A 774 -22.94 -7.43 -18.51
CA GLU A 774 -22.47 -7.59 -19.89
C GLU A 774 -21.00 -7.18 -20.12
N ARG A 775 -20.33 -6.63 -19.09
CA ARG A 775 -18.90 -6.34 -19.10
C ARG A 775 -18.29 -6.53 -17.70
N ASP A 776 -16.97 -6.68 -17.65
CA ASP A 776 -16.20 -6.59 -16.41
C ASP A 776 -15.90 -5.11 -16.05
N PHE A 777 -15.55 -4.86 -14.79
CA PHE A 777 -15.23 -3.53 -14.27
C PHE A 777 -13.82 -3.08 -14.65
N SER A 778 -13.66 -1.82 -15.06
CA SER A 778 -12.37 -1.28 -15.49
C SER A 778 -12.05 0.10 -14.93
N ILE A 779 -10.84 0.61 -15.21
CA ILE A 779 -10.45 1.97 -14.79
C ILE A 779 -11.09 3.02 -15.70
N THR A 780 -11.16 2.81 -17.02
CA THR A 780 -11.65 3.85 -17.94
C THR A 780 -13.17 3.84 -18.13
N GLY A 781 -13.82 2.67 -17.98
CA GLY A 781 -15.28 2.55 -17.78
C GLY A 781 -15.74 3.23 -16.49
N GLY A 782 -14.83 3.38 -15.53
CA GLY A 782 -14.98 4.20 -14.34
C GLY A 782 -15.44 3.44 -13.09
N GLU A 783 -15.76 2.15 -13.21
CA GLU A 783 -16.16 1.29 -12.10
C GLU A 783 -15.03 1.09 -11.07
N LEU A 784 -13.76 1.11 -11.51
CA LEU A 784 -12.57 0.98 -10.65
C LEU A 784 -11.77 2.30 -10.57
N GLY A 785 -11.14 2.56 -9.43
CA GLY A 785 -10.15 3.64 -9.26
C GLY A 785 -8.75 3.28 -9.78
N PRO A 786 -7.81 4.25 -9.82
CA PRO A 786 -6.43 4.01 -10.31
C PRO A 786 -5.66 2.90 -9.58
N THR A 787 -6.07 2.57 -8.35
CA THR A 787 -5.53 1.46 -7.53
C THR A 787 -6.37 0.19 -7.60
N MET A 788 -7.16 0.00 -8.67
CA MET A 788 -8.10 -1.13 -8.89
C MET A 788 -9.21 -1.28 -7.82
N LYS A 789 -9.48 -0.26 -7.00
CA LYS A 789 -10.56 -0.28 -6.00
C LYS A 789 -11.93 -0.04 -6.62
N LEU A 790 -12.94 -0.83 -6.24
CA LEU A 790 -14.34 -0.67 -6.65
C LEU A 790 -14.93 0.68 -6.18
N LYS A 791 -15.50 1.46 -7.10
CA LYS A 791 -16.19 2.72 -6.80
C LYS A 791 -17.70 2.49 -6.58
N ARG A 792 -18.09 1.82 -5.49
CA ARG A 792 -19.50 1.40 -5.22
C ARG A 792 -20.58 2.44 -5.57
N PRO A 793 -20.49 3.74 -5.20
CA PRO A 793 -21.56 4.70 -5.50
C PRO A 793 -21.72 4.97 -7.01
N ILE A 794 -20.63 4.87 -7.77
CA ILE A 794 -20.63 5.05 -9.23
C ILE A 794 -21.21 3.78 -9.89
N VAL A 795 -20.79 2.59 -9.45
CA VAL A 795 -21.33 1.31 -9.96
C VAL A 795 -22.83 1.18 -9.65
N HIS A 796 -23.28 1.56 -8.45
CA HIS A 796 -24.71 1.61 -8.10
C HIS A 796 -25.50 2.60 -8.97
N LYS A 797 -24.89 3.73 -9.37
CA LYS A 797 -25.52 4.67 -10.31
C LYS A 797 -25.60 4.11 -11.73
N MET A 798 -24.56 3.42 -12.19
CA MET A 798 -24.44 2.86 -13.54
C MET A 798 -25.39 1.68 -13.75
N TYR A 799 -25.42 0.73 -12.81
CA TYR A 799 -26.25 -0.48 -12.89
C TYR A 799 -27.55 -0.36 -12.09
N LYS A 800 -28.08 0.87 -11.93
CA LYS A 800 -29.28 1.13 -11.13
C LYS A 800 -30.45 0.25 -11.56
N GLU A 801 -30.69 0.09 -12.86
CA GLU A 801 -31.80 -0.71 -13.37
C GLU A 801 -31.70 -2.18 -12.95
N ASP A 802 -30.52 -2.79 -13.06
CA ASP A 802 -30.30 -4.18 -12.64
C ASP A 802 -30.43 -4.38 -11.13
N ILE A 803 -30.04 -3.37 -10.34
CA ILE A 803 -30.27 -3.36 -8.89
C ILE A 803 -31.77 -3.26 -8.58
N GLU A 804 -32.53 -2.37 -9.24
CA GLU A 804 -33.98 -2.28 -9.01
C GLU A 804 -34.72 -3.52 -9.52
N ARG A 805 -34.27 -4.19 -10.59
CA ARG A 805 -34.83 -5.47 -11.08
C ARG A 805 -34.75 -6.60 -10.04
N PHE A 806 -33.85 -6.52 -9.04
CA PHE A 806 -33.88 -7.45 -7.91
C PHE A 806 -35.03 -7.18 -6.93
N TYR A 807 -35.47 -5.94 -6.79
CA TYR A 807 -36.40 -5.49 -5.75
C TYR A 807 -37.78 -5.08 -6.28
N ALA A 808 -37.96 -5.04 -7.60
CA ALA A 808 -39.26 -5.22 -8.23
C ALA A 808 -39.83 -6.61 -7.86
N GLU A 809 -41.14 -6.63 -7.63
CA GLU A 809 -41.95 -7.83 -7.36
C GLU A 809 -42.70 -8.26 -8.62
#